data_AF-A0A195EUL4-F1
#
_entry.id   AF-A0A195EUL4-F1
#
_cell.length_a   1.000
_cell.length_b   1.000
_cell.length_c   1.000
_cell.angle_alpha   90.00
_cell.angle_beta   90.00
_cell.angle_gamma   90.00
#
_symmetry.space_group_name_H-M   'P 1'
#
loop_
_entity.id
_entity.type
_entity.pdbx_description
1 polymer ?
#
loop_
_entity_poly.entity_id
_entity_poly.type
_entity_poly.pdbx_seq_one_letter_code
_entity_poly.pdbx_strand_id
1 'polypeptide(L)'
;MNYVDPSAVAIQVIRGLYSGVTTVILDNLAAETAATMATKHPDYAILAARIDVSNLHKETKKSFSEVMHDLHYAKNPVTNQYNPIISKHYYNIIKNNAEKLDSAIIYDRDFNYNYIGFKTLERSYLLKINGKIVERPQHMLMRVAVGIHENEIDKVIETYNYLSERYFTHASPTLFNACTNNQQMSSCFLLTLEDDSIKSVFSTLKNCALISKYAGGIGLNVHCIRAKNVEDTTKRINGLVSILKLYNDMAIYVDQGGNKRPGAFAIYLEPWHADIFDFLELKRNIGDGNMRARDLFYGLWIPDLFMERVYNDEMWSLMCPHESPGLSDVWGDEFKELYTGYEKEGRYRKQVEARSVWLAILRSQVETGTPYMLYKDHCNRKSNHQHIGTVKCSNLCTEIIEYSGPGEVAVCNLASIAVNMFINIDTKTFDFDKLKTVAKIVTRNLDKVIDVNFYPIEETKTSNSRHRPIGIGIQGLADAFLLMRYPFESKEAKELNIKIFETLYYGALEASCELAAEKGTYETYQGSPVSKGILQYDMWNVKPTNLWDWDKLKAKIAKHGVRNSLLIAPMPTASTAQILGNNESIEPYTSNIYVRRVLSGEFIIVNPHLLRDLTSRGLWDEDMKNEILANFGSVQNIERIPDYLKELYKTVWEIPQKVILEMAADRGAFVDQSQSLNVHIGDPTTEKLTSMHFFGWKSGLKTGMYYLRTKPAANPIQFTVDKSKLQNRDSVSNVSDASTSVVNSTPTQSPNQDSDDDAEKRKQLSTQARGNQRELARAKNLKKTVKKAASEQDSNKGLSLEQRKARDAERMREKQLKKQQGEPADKSKQAAR
;
A
#
# COMPACT_ATOMS: atom_id res chain seq x y z
N MET A 1 9.60 32.23 -7.06
CA MET A 1 10.90 32.19 -7.76
C MET A 1 12.03 32.93 -7.04
N ASN A 2 11.77 33.75 -6.00
CA ASN A 2 12.82 34.49 -5.28
C ASN A 2 13.86 33.62 -4.54
N TYR A 3 13.58 32.33 -4.33
CA TYR A 3 14.43 31.39 -3.59
C TYR A 3 15.13 30.34 -4.48
N VAL A 4 14.93 30.41 -5.79
CA VAL A 4 15.55 29.51 -6.77
C VAL A 4 16.59 30.31 -7.54
N ASP A 5 17.84 29.88 -7.46
CA ASP A 5 18.95 30.37 -8.28
C ASP A 5 19.21 29.38 -9.44
N PRO A 6 18.80 29.71 -10.69
CA PRO A 6 19.06 28.88 -11.86
C PRO A 6 20.55 28.79 -12.21
N SER A 7 21.33 29.84 -11.92
CA SER A 7 22.77 29.86 -12.20
C SER A 7 23.50 28.85 -11.31
N ALA A 8 23.10 28.69 -10.06
CA ALA A 8 23.63 27.65 -9.18
C ALA A 8 23.40 26.23 -9.73
N VAL A 9 22.20 25.96 -10.30
CA VAL A 9 21.91 24.68 -10.96
C VAL A 9 22.82 24.51 -12.18
N ALA A 10 22.89 25.52 -13.04
CA ALA A 10 23.71 25.47 -14.25
C ALA A 10 25.20 25.19 -13.95
N ILE A 11 25.77 25.86 -12.94
CA ILE A 11 27.16 25.65 -12.52
C ILE A 11 27.39 24.21 -12.07
N GLN A 12 26.47 23.62 -11.30
CA GLN A 12 26.58 22.22 -10.88
C GLN A 12 26.46 21.25 -12.06
N VAL A 13 25.55 21.50 -13.00
CA VAL A 13 25.40 20.71 -14.22
C VAL A 13 26.66 20.76 -15.06
N ILE A 14 27.23 21.95 -15.29
CA ILE A 14 28.46 22.15 -16.09
C ILE A 14 29.63 21.31 -15.56
N ARG A 15 29.75 21.15 -14.24
CA ARG A 15 30.80 20.32 -13.62
C ARG A 15 30.69 18.83 -13.97
N GLY A 16 29.49 18.36 -14.33
CA GLY A 16 29.23 16.97 -14.73
C GLY A 16 29.24 16.74 -16.25
N LEU A 17 29.51 17.76 -17.07
CA LEU A 17 29.45 17.65 -18.53
C LEU A 17 30.72 17.04 -19.13
N TYR A 18 30.53 16.30 -20.22
CA TYR A 18 31.58 15.82 -21.10
C TYR A 18 31.25 16.17 -22.55
N SER A 19 32.29 16.26 -23.40
CA SER A 19 32.10 16.57 -24.81
C SER A 19 31.30 15.48 -25.53
N GLY A 20 30.29 15.88 -26.31
CA GLY A 20 29.39 14.96 -27.02
C GLY A 20 28.13 14.57 -26.25
N VAL A 21 27.88 15.15 -25.07
CA VAL A 21 26.61 14.96 -24.33
C VAL A 21 25.41 15.49 -25.14
N THR A 22 24.33 14.72 -25.18
CA THR A 22 23.10 15.13 -25.88
C THR A 22 22.26 16.07 -25.01
N THR A 23 21.40 16.88 -25.64
CA THR A 23 20.50 17.80 -24.94
C THR A 23 19.55 17.08 -23.98
N VAL A 24 19.09 15.87 -24.31
CA VAL A 24 18.24 15.05 -23.44
C VAL A 24 18.97 14.61 -22.16
N ILE A 25 20.25 14.21 -22.30
CA ILE A 25 21.07 13.84 -21.14
C ILE A 25 21.35 15.07 -20.27
N LEU A 26 21.59 16.23 -20.90
CA LEU A 26 21.78 17.51 -20.22
C LEU A 26 20.53 17.91 -19.41
N ASP A 27 19.34 17.84 -20.01
CA ASP A 27 18.07 18.18 -19.35
C ASP A 27 17.79 17.23 -18.16
N ASN A 28 18.05 15.93 -18.32
CA ASN A 28 17.92 14.96 -17.22
C ASN A 28 18.88 15.27 -16.07
N LEU A 29 20.15 15.58 -16.38
CA LEU A 29 21.15 15.95 -15.36
C LEU A 29 20.74 17.24 -14.64
N ALA A 30 20.18 18.22 -15.36
CA ALA A 30 19.67 19.46 -14.78
C ALA A 30 18.48 19.22 -13.86
N ALA A 31 17.53 18.35 -14.25
CA ALA A 31 16.41 17.96 -13.41
C ALA A 31 16.87 17.23 -12.13
N GLU A 32 17.79 16.27 -12.25
CA GLU A 32 18.37 15.57 -11.10
C GLU A 32 19.10 16.51 -10.15
N THR A 33 19.92 17.41 -10.70
CA THR A 33 20.64 18.43 -9.94
C THR A 33 19.66 19.33 -9.18
N ALA A 34 18.65 19.87 -9.86
CA ALA A 34 17.61 20.67 -9.22
C ALA A 34 16.87 19.88 -8.12
N ALA A 35 16.59 18.59 -8.33
CA ALA A 35 15.94 17.75 -7.33
C ALA A 35 16.79 17.58 -6.06
N THR A 36 18.12 17.47 -6.17
CA THR A 36 19.00 17.42 -4.98
C THR A 36 18.97 18.72 -4.18
N MET A 37 18.74 19.86 -4.86
CA MET A 37 18.61 21.18 -4.25
C MET A 37 17.25 21.42 -3.59
N ALA A 38 16.29 20.49 -3.70
CA ALA A 38 15.01 20.56 -2.99
C ALA A 38 15.16 20.62 -1.46
N THR A 39 16.29 20.14 -0.93
CA THR A 39 16.67 20.27 0.47
C THR A 39 16.94 21.72 0.89
N LYS A 40 17.26 22.62 -0.05
CA LYS A 40 17.44 24.04 0.23
C LYS A 40 16.11 24.80 0.25
N HIS A 41 15.25 24.51 -0.73
CA HIS A 41 13.92 25.13 -0.85
C HIS A 41 12.99 24.23 -1.69
N PRO A 42 11.68 24.10 -1.37
CA PRO A 42 10.80 23.15 -2.04
C PRO A 42 10.54 23.51 -3.51
N ASP A 43 10.69 24.79 -3.88
CA ASP A 43 10.56 25.23 -5.28
C ASP A 43 11.60 24.60 -6.22
N TYR A 44 12.74 24.13 -5.72
CA TYR A 44 13.71 23.39 -6.54
C TYR A 44 13.15 22.03 -7.00
N ALA A 45 12.30 21.37 -6.20
CA ALA A 45 11.60 20.16 -6.64
C ALA A 45 10.57 20.45 -7.75
N ILE A 46 9.96 21.65 -7.72
CA ILE A 46 9.07 22.12 -8.78
C ILE A 46 9.89 22.43 -10.05
N LEU A 47 11.03 23.11 -9.92
CA LEU A 47 11.93 23.37 -11.05
C LEU A 47 12.41 22.06 -11.69
N ALA A 48 12.84 21.09 -10.88
CA ALA A 48 13.25 19.77 -11.36
C ALA A 48 12.15 19.09 -12.19
N ALA A 49 10.92 19.10 -11.68
CA ALA A 49 9.77 18.57 -12.40
C ALA A 49 9.52 19.31 -13.72
N ARG A 50 9.63 20.64 -13.73
CA ARG A 50 9.42 21.45 -14.93
C ARG A 50 10.45 21.18 -16.02
N ILE A 51 11.71 20.98 -15.65
CA ILE A 51 12.78 20.61 -16.60
C ILE A 51 12.45 19.26 -17.23
N ASP A 52 12.13 18.26 -16.41
CA ASP A 52 11.75 16.91 -16.87
C ASP A 52 10.52 16.92 -17.77
N VAL A 53 9.46 17.64 -17.38
CA VAL A 53 8.24 17.78 -18.18
C VAL A 53 8.53 18.46 -19.52
N SER A 54 9.36 19.52 -19.51
CA SER A 54 9.77 20.20 -20.74
C SER A 54 10.56 19.25 -21.65
N ASN A 55 11.46 18.44 -21.09
CA ASN A 55 12.21 17.42 -21.83
C ASN A 55 11.25 16.38 -22.44
N LEU A 56 10.29 15.87 -21.67
CA LEU A 56 9.25 14.96 -22.18
C LEU A 56 8.45 15.59 -23.32
N HIS A 57 8.10 16.88 -23.20
CA HIS A 57 7.36 17.59 -24.25
C HIS A 57 8.17 17.72 -25.56
N LYS A 58 9.50 17.86 -25.49
CA LYS A 58 10.36 17.86 -26.68
C LYS A 58 10.41 16.48 -27.35
N GLU A 59 10.33 15.41 -26.57
CA GLU A 59 10.47 14.02 -27.02
C GLU A 59 9.14 13.35 -27.42
N THR A 60 8.00 14.02 -27.22
CA THR A 60 6.65 13.50 -27.47
C THR A 60 5.84 14.39 -28.41
N LYS A 61 4.97 13.78 -29.22
CA LYS A 61 4.01 14.52 -30.05
C LYS A 61 3.08 15.36 -29.18
N LYS A 62 2.65 16.50 -29.70
CA LYS A 62 1.71 17.38 -28.98
C LYS A 62 0.29 16.83 -29.05
N SER A 63 -0.24 16.56 -30.26
CA SER A 63 -1.62 16.10 -30.46
C SER A 63 -1.90 14.78 -29.72
N PHE A 64 -3.03 14.72 -29.00
CA PHE A 64 -3.47 13.50 -28.33
C PHE A 64 -3.95 12.46 -29.35
N SER A 65 -4.76 12.88 -30.32
CA SER A 65 -5.28 11.99 -31.36
C SER A 65 -4.16 11.32 -32.18
N GLU A 66 -3.07 12.04 -32.50
CA GLU A 66 -1.89 11.46 -33.16
C GLU A 66 -1.15 10.44 -32.30
N VAL A 67 -0.99 10.69 -30.98
CA VAL A 67 -0.38 9.72 -30.07
C VAL A 67 -1.23 8.45 -29.97
N MET A 68 -2.56 8.61 -29.90
CA MET A 68 -3.48 7.46 -29.87
C MET A 68 -3.47 6.68 -31.19
N HIS A 69 -3.30 7.37 -32.32
CA HIS A 69 -3.06 6.74 -33.61
C HIS A 69 -1.77 5.90 -33.60
N ASP A 70 -0.64 6.45 -33.13
CA ASP A 70 0.62 5.72 -33.04
C ASP A 70 0.52 4.48 -32.13
N LEU A 71 -0.17 4.60 -31.00
CA LEU A 71 -0.41 3.49 -30.07
C LEU A 71 -1.32 2.41 -30.65
N HIS A 72 -2.29 2.78 -31.50
CA HIS A 72 -3.15 1.83 -32.20
C HIS A 72 -2.36 1.09 -33.29
N TYR A 73 -1.53 1.80 -34.06
CA TYR A 73 -0.72 1.21 -35.13
C TYR A 73 0.66 0.68 -34.69
N ALA A 74 0.87 0.54 -33.37
CA ALA A 74 2.09 0.00 -32.81
C ALA A 74 2.39 -1.41 -33.34
N LYS A 75 3.67 -1.66 -33.63
CA LYS A 75 4.17 -2.97 -34.07
C LYS A 75 5.22 -3.48 -33.11
N ASN A 76 5.27 -4.80 -32.95
CA ASN A 76 6.36 -5.44 -32.20
C ASN A 76 7.69 -5.20 -32.93
N PRO A 77 8.74 -4.68 -32.27
CA PRO A 77 9.99 -4.31 -32.94
C PRO A 77 10.78 -5.52 -33.45
N VAL A 78 10.52 -6.72 -32.91
CA VAL A 78 11.20 -7.96 -33.29
C VAL A 78 10.42 -8.71 -34.38
N THR A 79 9.11 -8.88 -34.19
CA THR A 79 8.30 -9.69 -35.14
C THR A 79 7.66 -8.86 -36.25
N ASN A 80 7.69 -7.52 -36.14
CA ASN A 80 6.98 -6.57 -37.02
C ASN A 80 5.47 -6.83 -37.12
N GLN A 81 4.92 -7.65 -36.23
CA GLN A 81 3.49 -7.95 -36.18
C GLN A 81 2.76 -6.76 -35.58
N TYR A 82 1.56 -6.52 -36.11
CA TYR A 82 0.62 -5.54 -35.57
C TYR A 82 0.25 -5.92 -34.14
N ASN A 83 0.53 -5.03 -33.18
CA ASN A 83 0.29 -5.24 -31.76
C ASN A 83 -0.27 -3.94 -31.14
N PRO A 84 -1.56 -3.63 -31.39
CA PRO A 84 -2.18 -2.41 -30.93
C PRO A 84 -2.16 -2.36 -29.41
N ILE A 85 -1.77 -1.22 -28.84
CA ILE A 85 -1.90 -0.98 -27.39
C ILE A 85 -3.31 -0.47 -27.08
N ILE A 86 -3.80 0.45 -27.91
CA ILE A 86 -5.15 1.02 -27.82
C ILE A 86 -6.11 0.22 -28.70
N SER A 87 -7.30 -0.09 -28.16
CA SER A 87 -8.30 -0.87 -28.88
C SER A 87 -8.88 -0.10 -30.06
N LYS A 88 -9.34 -0.84 -31.08
CA LYS A 88 -9.98 -0.24 -32.27
C LYS A 88 -11.22 0.58 -31.92
N HIS A 89 -11.99 0.14 -30.93
CA HIS A 89 -13.20 0.81 -30.46
C HIS A 89 -12.88 2.23 -29.98
N TYR A 90 -11.97 2.36 -29.01
CA TYR A 90 -11.59 3.65 -28.45
C TYR A 90 -10.84 4.52 -29.43
N TYR A 91 -9.97 3.93 -30.26
CA TYR A 91 -9.30 4.67 -31.34
C TYR A 91 -10.30 5.35 -32.28
N ASN A 92 -11.39 4.66 -32.68
CA ASN A 92 -12.42 5.25 -33.53
C ASN A 92 -13.16 6.40 -32.83
N ILE A 93 -13.50 6.26 -31.55
CA ILE A 93 -14.14 7.32 -30.76
C ILE A 93 -13.23 8.57 -30.73
N ILE A 94 -11.94 8.37 -30.43
CA ILE A 94 -10.96 9.45 -30.36
C ILE A 94 -10.78 10.11 -31.72
N LYS A 95 -10.63 9.31 -32.79
CA LYS A 95 -10.47 9.80 -34.16
C LYS A 95 -11.67 10.65 -34.61
N ASN A 96 -12.89 10.19 -34.31
CA ASN A 96 -14.11 10.89 -34.72
C ASN A 96 -14.34 12.21 -33.96
N ASN A 97 -13.71 12.37 -32.79
CA ASN A 97 -13.84 13.55 -31.94
C ASN A 97 -12.50 14.29 -31.75
N ALA A 98 -11.53 14.07 -32.65
CA ALA A 98 -10.15 14.48 -32.46
C ALA A 98 -9.99 15.98 -32.20
N GLU A 99 -10.67 16.83 -32.98
CA GLU A 99 -10.60 18.28 -32.83
C GLU A 99 -11.06 18.75 -31.44
N LYS A 100 -12.20 18.24 -30.97
CA LYS A 100 -12.77 18.61 -29.66
C LYS A 100 -11.92 18.07 -28.50
N LEU A 101 -11.39 16.86 -28.62
CA LEU A 101 -10.55 16.26 -27.57
C LEU A 101 -9.15 16.90 -27.51
N ASP A 102 -8.52 17.15 -28.66
CA ASP A 102 -7.20 17.79 -28.72
C ASP A 102 -7.24 19.24 -28.22
N SER A 103 -8.31 19.98 -28.53
CA SER A 103 -8.48 21.37 -28.08
C SER A 103 -8.84 21.51 -26.59
N ALA A 104 -9.46 20.49 -25.98
CA ALA A 104 -9.78 20.49 -24.56
C ALA A 104 -8.55 20.28 -23.66
N ILE A 105 -7.45 19.74 -24.18
CA ILE A 105 -6.25 19.44 -23.40
C ILE A 105 -5.45 20.70 -23.07
N ILE A 106 -5.13 20.87 -21.79
CA ILE A 106 -4.29 21.96 -21.29
C ILE A 106 -2.92 21.40 -20.86
N TYR A 107 -1.94 21.46 -21.76
CA TYR A 107 -0.59 20.91 -21.51
C TYR A 107 0.17 21.59 -20.37
N ASP A 108 -0.18 22.84 -20.02
CA ASP A 108 0.44 23.54 -18.90
C ASP A 108 0.17 22.85 -17.55
N ARG A 109 -0.90 22.05 -17.46
CA ARG A 109 -1.21 21.26 -16.27
C ARG A 109 -0.17 20.15 -16.02
N ASP A 110 0.65 19.76 -16.99
CA ASP A 110 1.77 18.83 -16.75
C ASP A 110 2.82 19.43 -15.80
N PHE A 111 2.95 20.76 -15.75
CA PHE A 111 3.90 21.44 -14.85
C PHE A 111 3.42 21.53 -13.39
N ASN A 112 2.22 21.00 -13.08
CA ASN A 112 1.69 20.95 -11.72
C ASN A 112 2.21 19.76 -10.90
N TYR A 113 2.80 18.75 -11.56
CA TYR A 113 3.40 17.61 -10.87
C TYR A 113 4.73 18.00 -10.20
N ASN A 114 4.99 17.44 -9.02
CA ASN A 114 6.33 17.51 -8.44
C ASN A 114 7.23 16.44 -9.08
N TYR A 115 8.55 16.55 -8.88
CA TYR A 115 9.54 15.68 -9.53
C TYR A 115 9.27 14.19 -9.26
N ILE A 116 8.92 13.87 -8.03
CA ILE A 116 8.73 12.49 -7.57
C ILE A 116 7.44 11.88 -8.13
N GLY A 117 6.36 12.66 -8.21
CA GLY A 117 5.11 12.27 -8.81
C GLY A 117 5.28 12.05 -10.32
N PHE A 118 5.98 12.96 -11.00
CA PHE A 118 6.29 12.85 -12.41
C PHE A 118 7.16 11.62 -12.73
N LYS A 119 8.23 11.37 -11.97
CA LYS A 119 9.06 10.17 -12.15
C LYS A 119 8.29 8.86 -11.93
N THR A 120 7.30 8.86 -11.04
CA THR A 120 6.39 7.70 -10.92
C THR A 120 5.53 7.52 -12.17
N LEU A 121 4.99 8.61 -12.73
CA LEU A 121 4.24 8.55 -13.99
C LEU A 121 5.11 8.00 -15.13
N GLU A 122 6.31 8.54 -15.35
CA GLU A 122 7.24 8.09 -16.41
C GLU A 122 7.63 6.62 -16.29
N ARG A 123 7.83 6.15 -15.05
CA ARG A 123 8.25 4.78 -14.80
C ARG A 123 7.19 3.77 -15.24
N SER A 124 5.93 4.01 -14.87
CA SER A 124 4.91 2.96 -14.87
C SER A 124 3.59 3.30 -15.55
N TYR A 125 3.20 4.58 -15.67
CA TYR A 125 1.84 4.98 -16.06
C TYR A 125 1.73 5.48 -17.50
N LEU A 126 2.76 6.17 -18.01
CA LEU A 126 2.75 6.67 -19.39
C LEU A 126 3.06 5.53 -20.36
N LEU A 127 2.21 5.36 -21.38
CA LEU A 127 2.38 4.30 -22.37
C LEU A 127 3.66 4.52 -23.20
N LYS A 128 4.25 3.39 -23.59
CA LYS A 128 5.55 3.33 -24.29
C LYS A 128 5.40 2.54 -25.59
N ILE A 129 6.08 2.99 -26.64
CA ILE A 129 6.30 2.23 -27.88
C ILE A 129 7.80 1.91 -27.94
N ASN A 130 8.14 0.62 -28.07
CA ASN A 130 9.53 0.15 -28.13
C ASN A 130 10.43 0.66 -26.98
N GLY A 131 9.84 0.80 -25.78
CA GLY A 131 10.54 1.30 -24.59
C GLY A 131 10.61 2.83 -24.47
N LYS A 132 10.25 3.59 -25.51
CA LYS A 132 10.19 5.06 -25.48
C LYS A 132 8.80 5.53 -25.06
N ILE A 133 8.73 6.51 -24.15
CA ILE A 133 7.46 7.13 -23.73
C ILE A 133 6.89 7.92 -24.92
N VAL A 134 5.60 7.73 -25.18
CA VAL A 134 4.87 8.46 -26.23
C VAL A 134 3.74 9.32 -25.67
N GLU A 135 3.20 8.96 -24.50
CA GLU A 135 2.16 9.73 -23.83
C GLU A 135 2.74 10.83 -22.92
N ARG A 136 2.14 12.01 -22.96
CA ARG A 136 2.22 13.01 -21.89
C ARG A 136 1.23 12.67 -20.77
N PRO A 137 1.41 13.20 -19.55
CA PRO A 137 0.43 13.00 -18.48
C PRO A 137 -0.98 13.45 -18.89
N GLN A 138 -1.14 14.59 -19.57
CA GLN A 138 -2.46 15.00 -20.09
C GLN A 138 -3.08 13.99 -21.07
N HIS A 139 -2.27 13.33 -21.92
CA HIS A 139 -2.77 12.30 -22.83
C HIS A 139 -3.30 11.09 -22.08
N MET A 140 -2.59 10.64 -21.03
CA MET A 140 -3.05 9.56 -20.16
C MET A 140 -4.36 9.92 -19.47
N LEU A 141 -4.50 11.15 -18.95
CA LEU A 141 -5.73 11.57 -18.28
C LEU A 141 -6.92 11.67 -19.25
N MET A 142 -6.71 12.21 -20.46
CA MET A 142 -7.76 12.25 -21.49
C MET A 142 -8.13 10.82 -21.93
N ARG A 143 -7.15 9.93 -22.12
CA ARG A 143 -7.38 8.51 -22.41
C ARG A 143 -8.23 7.86 -21.33
N VAL A 144 -7.94 8.10 -20.06
CA VAL A 144 -8.74 7.59 -18.94
C VAL A 144 -10.18 8.09 -19.00
N ALA A 145 -10.38 9.39 -19.24
CA ALA A 145 -11.71 9.96 -19.34
C ALA A 145 -12.50 9.37 -20.53
N VAL A 146 -11.87 9.20 -21.69
CA VAL A 146 -12.47 8.54 -22.87
C VAL A 146 -12.80 7.07 -22.57
N GLY A 147 -11.91 6.34 -21.90
CA GLY A 147 -12.13 4.92 -21.58
C GLY A 147 -13.31 4.68 -20.65
N ILE A 148 -13.70 5.68 -19.85
CA ILE A 148 -14.84 5.61 -18.92
C ILE A 148 -16.15 6.07 -19.58
N HIS A 149 -16.11 7.18 -20.33
CA HIS A 149 -17.33 7.84 -20.84
C HIS A 149 -17.61 7.59 -22.32
N GLU A 150 -16.69 6.94 -23.04
CA GLU A 150 -16.83 6.57 -24.45
C GLU A 150 -17.29 7.76 -25.32
N ASN A 151 -18.50 7.68 -25.90
CA ASN A 151 -19.05 8.69 -26.80
C ASN A 151 -19.67 9.90 -26.07
N GLU A 152 -19.76 9.90 -24.74
CA GLU A 152 -20.30 11.02 -23.96
C GLU A 152 -19.23 12.12 -23.77
N ILE A 153 -18.86 12.81 -24.86
CA ILE A 153 -17.69 13.71 -24.91
C ILE A 153 -17.75 14.84 -23.88
N ASP A 154 -18.93 15.35 -23.54
CA ASP A 154 -19.04 16.38 -22.50
C ASP A 154 -18.67 15.84 -21.11
N LYS A 155 -18.99 14.57 -20.84
CA LYS A 155 -18.57 13.86 -19.62
C LYS A 155 -17.09 13.48 -19.65
N VAL A 156 -16.56 13.14 -20.82
CA VAL A 156 -15.10 12.98 -21.03
C VAL A 156 -14.38 14.26 -20.60
N ILE A 157 -14.80 15.42 -21.09
CA ILE A 157 -14.15 16.71 -20.79
C ILE A 157 -14.34 17.10 -19.31
N GLU A 158 -15.53 16.88 -18.72
CA GLU A 158 -15.77 17.08 -17.29
C GLU A 158 -14.76 16.27 -16.45
N THR A 159 -14.69 14.96 -16.68
CA THR A 159 -13.78 14.07 -15.94
C THR A 159 -12.31 14.43 -16.18
N TYR A 160 -11.91 14.73 -17.43
CA TYR A 160 -10.56 15.17 -17.75
C TYR A 160 -10.15 16.43 -16.97
N ASN A 161 -11.04 17.44 -16.88
CA ASN A 161 -10.74 18.67 -16.16
C ASN A 161 -10.50 18.41 -14.68
N TYR A 162 -11.40 17.69 -14.01
CA TYR A 162 -11.23 17.40 -12.58
C TYR A 162 -10.03 16.47 -12.29
N LEU A 163 -9.70 15.54 -13.19
CA LEU A 163 -8.50 14.71 -13.09
C LEU A 163 -7.21 15.55 -13.25
N SER A 164 -7.15 16.40 -14.28
CA SER A 164 -5.96 17.20 -14.60
C SER A 164 -5.74 18.39 -13.65
N GLU A 165 -6.80 18.87 -13.01
CA GLU A 165 -6.75 19.81 -11.89
C GLU A 165 -6.47 19.13 -10.55
N ARG A 166 -6.39 17.80 -10.52
CA ARG A 166 -6.02 16.96 -9.37
C ARG A 166 -7.05 16.90 -8.24
N TYR A 167 -8.33 17.19 -8.50
CA TYR A 167 -9.38 17.06 -7.48
C TYR A 167 -9.59 15.61 -7.04
N PHE A 168 -9.41 14.67 -7.96
CA PHE A 168 -9.43 13.24 -7.66
C PHE A 168 -8.55 12.49 -8.65
N THR A 169 -8.34 11.20 -8.40
CA THR A 169 -7.71 10.29 -9.34
C THR A 169 -8.33 8.91 -9.23
N HIS A 170 -8.43 8.21 -10.37
CA HIS A 170 -8.82 6.81 -10.40
C HIS A 170 -7.67 5.92 -9.93
N ALA A 171 -7.99 4.69 -9.53
CA ALA A 171 -6.96 3.74 -9.11
C ALA A 171 -6.00 3.36 -10.25
N SER A 172 -4.82 2.87 -9.88
CA SER A 172 -3.75 2.55 -10.83
C SER A 172 -4.19 1.65 -12.00
N PRO A 173 -5.00 0.59 -11.81
CA PRO A 173 -5.46 -0.24 -12.93
C PRO A 173 -6.27 0.54 -13.98
N THR A 174 -7.15 1.46 -13.54
CA THR A 174 -7.86 2.37 -14.44
C THR A 174 -6.89 3.24 -15.23
N LEU A 175 -5.90 3.84 -14.56
CA LEU A 175 -4.89 4.69 -15.21
C LEU A 175 -4.03 3.92 -16.22
N PHE A 176 -3.67 2.67 -15.89
CA PHE A 176 -2.88 1.80 -16.76
C PHE A 176 -3.64 1.33 -18.01
N ASN A 177 -4.90 0.91 -17.83
CA ASN A 177 -5.57 0.05 -18.79
C ASN A 177 -6.71 0.72 -19.56
N ALA A 178 -7.15 1.92 -19.18
CA ALA A 178 -8.17 2.65 -19.94
C ALA A 178 -7.77 2.81 -21.41
N CYS A 179 -8.74 2.59 -22.31
CA CYS A 179 -8.66 2.47 -23.77
C CYS A 179 -7.82 1.32 -24.34
N THR A 180 -7.18 0.48 -23.51
CA THR A 180 -6.38 -0.65 -24.01
C THR A 180 -7.25 -1.82 -24.47
N ASN A 181 -6.68 -2.82 -25.16
CA ASN A 181 -7.42 -4.00 -25.60
C ASN A 181 -8.08 -4.77 -24.45
N ASN A 182 -7.41 -4.84 -23.30
CA ASN A 182 -7.92 -5.49 -22.10
C ASN A 182 -8.02 -4.43 -21.00
N GLN A 183 -9.08 -3.61 -21.07
CA GLN A 183 -9.37 -2.53 -20.13
C GLN A 183 -9.81 -3.09 -18.75
N GLN A 184 -8.91 -3.76 -18.05
CA GLN A 184 -9.13 -4.20 -16.68
C GLN A 184 -8.85 -3.02 -15.75
N MET A 185 -9.89 -2.45 -15.14
CA MET A 185 -9.84 -1.21 -14.36
C MET A 185 -10.09 -1.42 -12.87
N SER A 186 -10.59 -2.59 -12.47
CA SER A 186 -10.85 -2.91 -11.07
C SER A 186 -9.57 -3.33 -10.33
N SER A 187 -9.44 -3.01 -9.04
CA SER A 187 -8.17 -3.14 -8.32
C SER A 187 -8.00 -4.41 -7.50
N CYS A 188 -9.08 -4.88 -6.89
CA CYS A 188 -9.04 -5.99 -5.94
C CYS A 188 -10.24 -6.91 -6.13
N PHE A 189 -10.07 -8.16 -5.72
CA PHE A 189 -11.05 -9.22 -5.87
C PHE A 189 -11.18 -10.01 -4.56
N LEU A 190 -12.40 -10.44 -4.22
CA LEU A 190 -12.68 -11.23 -3.03
C LEU A 190 -13.23 -12.59 -3.45
N LEU A 191 -12.53 -13.65 -3.06
CA LEU A 191 -12.86 -15.02 -3.43
C LEU A 191 -13.23 -15.84 -2.19
N THR A 192 -14.19 -16.73 -2.40
CA THR A 192 -14.59 -17.77 -1.47
C THR A 192 -14.33 -19.13 -2.13
N LEU A 193 -13.73 -20.05 -1.39
CA LEU A 193 -13.67 -21.46 -1.81
C LEU A 193 -15.08 -22.04 -1.79
N GLU A 194 -15.51 -22.64 -2.90
CA GLU A 194 -16.86 -23.19 -3.03
C GLU A 194 -17.13 -24.32 -2.04
N ASP A 195 -16.15 -25.21 -1.84
CA ASP A 195 -16.24 -26.35 -0.94
C ASP A 195 -14.86 -26.86 -0.50
N ASP A 196 -14.85 -27.82 0.42
CA ASP A 196 -13.66 -28.52 0.90
C ASP A 196 -13.31 -29.72 0.00
N SER A 197 -12.98 -29.43 -1.27
CA SER A 197 -12.52 -30.43 -2.23
C SER A 197 -11.31 -29.98 -3.03
N ILE A 198 -10.55 -30.96 -3.54
CA ILE A 198 -9.43 -30.70 -4.47
C ILE A 198 -9.91 -29.95 -5.72
N LYS A 199 -11.11 -30.27 -6.22
CA LYS A 199 -11.69 -29.57 -7.38
C LYS A 199 -11.85 -28.07 -7.08
N SER A 200 -12.45 -27.72 -5.95
CA SER A 200 -12.64 -26.32 -5.57
C SER A 200 -11.32 -25.60 -5.31
N VAL A 201 -10.37 -26.26 -4.63
CA VAL A 201 -9.03 -25.72 -4.37
C VAL A 201 -8.30 -25.35 -5.67
N PHE A 202 -8.29 -26.24 -6.66
CA PHE A 202 -7.61 -25.97 -7.94
C PHE A 202 -8.40 -25.03 -8.85
N SER A 203 -9.74 -25.06 -8.83
CA SER A 203 -10.58 -24.10 -9.56
C SER A 203 -10.34 -22.67 -9.05
N THR A 204 -10.34 -22.50 -7.73
CA THR A 204 -10.07 -21.21 -7.09
C THR A 204 -8.64 -20.75 -7.37
N LEU A 205 -7.66 -21.66 -7.36
CA LEU A 205 -6.27 -21.33 -7.72
C LEU A 205 -6.17 -20.83 -9.17
N LYS A 206 -6.87 -21.48 -10.12
CA LYS A 206 -6.96 -21.02 -11.51
C LYS A 206 -7.56 -19.62 -11.59
N ASN A 207 -8.64 -19.35 -10.86
CA ASN A 207 -9.27 -18.04 -10.82
C ASN A 207 -8.32 -16.97 -10.27
N CYS A 208 -7.63 -17.28 -9.17
CA CYS A 208 -6.59 -16.40 -8.61
C CYS A 208 -5.47 -16.12 -9.61
N ALA A 209 -5.02 -17.13 -10.38
CA ALA A 209 -3.98 -16.95 -11.40
C ALA A 209 -4.44 -16.05 -12.56
N LEU A 210 -5.68 -16.22 -13.03
CA LEU A 210 -6.26 -15.39 -14.08
C LEU A 210 -6.43 -13.93 -13.63
N ILE A 211 -6.86 -13.72 -12.39
CA ILE A 211 -6.96 -12.38 -11.79
C ILE A 211 -5.58 -11.74 -11.63
N SER A 212 -4.61 -12.48 -11.08
CA SER A 212 -3.24 -11.98 -10.86
C SER A 212 -2.55 -11.62 -12.17
N LYS A 213 -2.79 -12.37 -13.25
CA LYS A 213 -2.26 -12.06 -14.60
C LYS A 213 -2.58 -10.63 -15.06
N TYR A 214 -3.76 -10.12 -14.69
CA TYR A 214 -4.21 -8.75 -15.01
C TYR A 214 -4.03 -7.78 -13.84
N ALA A 215 -3.05 -8.05 -12.98
CA ALA A 215 -2.65 -7.18 -11.89
C ALA A 215 -3.63 -6.97 -10.72
N GLY A 216 -4.64 -7.85 -10.59
CA GLY A 216 -5.59 -7.81 -9.48
C GLY A 216 -5.00 -8.30 -8.15
N GLY A 217 -5.21 -7.54 -7.07
CA GLY A 217 -4.97 -8.03 -5.70
C GLY A 217 -6.11 -8.92 -5.22
N ILE A 218 -5.82 -9.93 -4.40
CA ILE A 218 -6.84 -10.91 -3.97
C ILE A 218 -6.97 -10.95 -2.45
N GLY A 219 -8.21 -10.96 -1.96
CA GLY A 219 -8.57 -11.49 -0.65
C GLY A 219 -9.23 -12.86 -0.83
N LEU A 220 -8.74 -13.88 -0.12
CA LEU A 220 -9.25 -15.25 -0.21
C LEU A 220 -9.54 -15.76 1.20
N ASN A 221 -10.79 -16.15 1.47
CA ASN A 221 -11.07 -16.89 2.70
C ASN A 221 -10.84 -18.39 2.50
N VAL A 222 -10.33 -19.04 3.55
CA VAL A 222 -10.02 -20.48 3.56
C VAL A 222 -10.67 -21.20 4.75
N HIS A 223 -11.71 -20.60 5.33
CA HIS A 223 -12.40 -21.08 6.53
C HIS A 223 -12.96 -22.49 6.40
N CYS A 224 -13.37 -22.88 5.19
CA CYS A 224 -14.05 -24.14 4.92
C CYS A 224 -13.09 -25.33 4.76
N ILE A 225 -11.78 -25.10 4.57
CA ILE A 225 -10.81 -26.17 4.34
C ILE A 225 -10.63 -26.99 5.62
N ARG A 226 -10.75 -28.32 5.55
CA ARG A 226 -10.55 -29.17 6.72
C ARG A 226 -9.16 -29.02 7.36
N ALA A 227 -9.12 -29.06 8.69
CA ALA A 227 -7.89 -29.01 9.46
C ALA A 227 -7.05 -30.30 9.34
N LYS A 228 -5.79 -30.25 9.76
CA LYS A 228 -4.91 -31.43 9.77
C LYS A 228 -5.38 -32.47 10.80
N ASN A 229 -5.28 -33.76 10.46
CA ASN A 229 -5.53 -34.86 11.39
C ASN A 229 -4.20 -35.48 11.85
N VAL A 230 -3.94 -35.46 13.16
CA VAL A 230 -2.74 -36.06 13.77
C VAL A 230 -2.99 -37.52 14.20
N GLU A 231 -4.25 -37.91 14.42
CA GLU A 231 -4.62 -39.16 15.10
C GLU A 231 -4.97 -40.33 14.16
N ASP A 232 -5.20 -40.10 12.86
CA ASP A 232 -5.53 -41.16 11.90
C ASP A 232 -4.28 -41.58 11.10
N THR A 233 -3.70 -42.73 11.46
CA THR A 233 -2.51 -43.29 10.81
C THR A 233 -2.76 -43.81 9.39
N THR A 234 -4.03 -43.94 8.97
CA THR A 234 -4.39 -44.54 7.66
C THR A 234 -4.75 -43.50 6.60
N LYS A 235 -5.23 -42.31 7.00
CA LYS A 235 -5.56 -41.19 6.10
C LYS A 235 -5.07 -39.85 6.65
N ARG A 236 -3.79 -39.55 6.45
CA ARG A 236 -3.19 -38.28 6.89
C ARG A 236 -3.68 -37.11 6.03
N ILE A 237 -4.47 -36.23 6.63
CA ILE A 237 -4.91 -34.95 6.03
C ILE A 237 -3.88 -33.88 6.38
N ASN A 238 -3.36 -33.18 5.36
CA ASN A 238 -2.25 -32.25 5.52
C ASN A 238 -2.65 -30.84 6.02
N GLY A 239 -3.95 -30.52 6.09
CA GLY A 239 -4.48 -29.25 6.57
C GLY A 239 -4.16 -28.04 5.68
N LEU A 240 -4.34 -26.84 6.24
CA LEU A 240 -4.22 -25.56 5.52
C LEU A 240 -2.83 -25.30 4.93
N VAL A 241 -1.77 -25.62 5.68
CA VAL A 241 -0.39 -25.24 5.34
C VAL A 241 0.00 -25.72 3.94
N SER A 242 -0.30 -26.97 3.61
CA SER A 242 0.07 -27.56 2.32
C SER A 242 -0.66 -26.91 1.15
N ILE A 243 -1.93 -26.54 1.33
CA ILE A 243 -2.71 -25.83 0.30
C ILE A 243 -2.18 -24.41 0.13
N LEU A 244 -1.91 -23.69 1.22
CA LEU A 244 -1.42 -22.32 1.14
C LEU A 244 -0.03 -22.22 0.51
N LYS A 245 0.82 -23.25 0.61
CA LYS A 245 2.08 -23.30 -0.14
C LYS A 245 1.87 -23.32 -1.66
N LEU A 246 0.84 -24.02 -2.14
CA LEU A 246 0.49 -24.00 -3.57
C LEU A 246 0.08 -22.60 -4.03
N TYR A 247 -0.71 -21.90 -3.23
CA TYR A 247 -1.10 -20.52 -3.51
C TYR A 247 0.10 -19.56 -3.45
N ASN A 248 1.04 -19.78 -2.52
CA ASN A 248 2.28 -19.01 -2.41
C ASN A 248 3.11 -19.12 -3.69
N ASP A 249 3.37 -20.35 -4.16
CA ASP A 249 4.19 -20.56 -5.35
C ASP A 249 3.50 -20.01 -6.61
N MET A 250 2.17 -20.07 -6.67
CA MET A 250 1.40 -19.44 -7.74
C MET A 250 1.53 -17.91 -7.72
N ALA A 251 1.45 -17.28 -6.54
CA ALA A 251 1.63 -15.83 -6.40
C ALA A 251 3.01 -15.35 -6.89
N ILE A 252 4.05 -16.17 -6.69
CA ILE A 252 5.40 -15.92 -7.19
C ILE A 252 5.47 -16.11 -8.71
N TYR A 253 4.85 -17.17 -9.23
CA TYR A 253 4.92 -17.52 -10.66
C TYR A 253 4.20 -16.49 -11.54
N VAL A 254 3.00 -16.07 -11.14
CA VAL A 254 2.20 -15.09 -11.89
C VAL A 254 2.59 -13.68 -11.46
N ASP A 255 3.83 -13.31 -11.74
CA ASP A 255 4.27 -11.91 -11.64
C ASP A 255 3.54 -11.08 -12.71
N GLN A 256 3.14 -9.86 -12.36
CA GLN A 256 2.23 -9.04 -13.17
C GLN A 256 2.97 -8.43 -14.37
N GLY A 257 3.31 -9.25 -15.37
CA GLY A 257 3.75 -8.80 -16.68
C GLY A 257 5.09 -8.05 -16.69
N GLY A 258 6.12 -8.61 -16.04
CA GLY A 258 7.48 -8.08 -16.09
C GLY A 258 7.84 -7.23 -14.87
N ASN A 259 7.53 -7.74 -13.66
CA ASN A 259 7.81 -7.09 -12.38
C ASN A 259 7.12 -5.72 -12.17
N LYS A 260 6.01 -5.40 -12.85
CA LYS A 260 5.24 -4.18 -12.54
C LYS A 260 4.63 -4.24 -11.13
N ARG A 261 4.23 -5.43 -10.68
CA ARG A 261 3.87 -5.77 -9.29
C ARG A 261 4.00 -7.29 -9.08
N PRO A 262 4.46 -7.79 -7.92
CA PRO A 262 4.33 -9.21 -7.58
C PRO A 262 2.85 -9.58 -7.33
N GLY A 263 2.46 -10.83 -7.60
CA GLY A 263 1.15 -11.35 -7.19
C GLY A 263 0.98 -11.25 -5.67
N ALA A 264 -0.17 -10.76 -5.21
CA ALA A 264 -0.39 -10.44 -3.80
C ALA A 264 -1.77 -10.93 -3.34
N PHE A 265 -1.78 -11.98 -2.53
CA PHE A 265 -3.00 -12.58 -1.99
C PHE A 265 -3.00 -12.46 -0.46
N ALA A 266 -4.08 -11.91 0.10
CA ALA A 266 -4.36 -11.95 1.52
C ALA A 266 -5.28 -13.13 1.83
N ILE A 267 -4.80 -14.04 2.66
CA ILE A 267 -5.53 -15.21 3.12
C ILE A 267 -6.23 -14.87 4.43
N TYR A 268 -7.53 -15.11 4.50
CA TYR A 268 -8.37 -14.86 5.67
C TYR A 268 -8.76 -16.16 6.37
N LEU A 269 -8.61 -16.18 7.68
CA LEU A 269 -8.99 -17.32 8.54
C LEU A 269 -9.72 -16.84 9.80
N GLU A 270 -10.78 -17.55 10.20
CA GLU A 270 -11.45 -17.34 11.49
C GLU A 270 -10.68 -18.02 12.64
N PRO A 271 -10.56 -17.40 13.83
CA PRO A 271 -9.70 -17.87 14.91
C PRO A 271 -10.17 -19.16 15.60
N TRP A 272 -11.37 -19.67 15.32
CA TRP A 272 -11.82 -20.99 15.79
C TRP A 272 -11.21 -22.14 14.99
N HIS A 273 -10.62 -21.89 13.82
CA HIS A 273 -10.13 -22.96 12.97
C HIS A 273 -8.97 -23.74 13.63
N ALA A 274 -9.00 -25.07 13.58
CA ALA A 274 -8.04 -25.91 14.31
C ALA A 274 -6.56 -25.75 13.87
N ASP A 275 -6.31 -25.29 12.65
CA ASP A 275 -4.96 -24.96 12.16
C ASP A 275 -4.51 -23.51 12.48
N ILE A 276 -5.23 -22.74 13.33
CA ILE A 276 -4.96 -21.32 13.59
C ILE A 276 -3.51 -21.04 14.04
N PHE A 277 -2.92 -21.89 14.89
CA PHE A 277 -1.55 -21.69 15.35
C PHE A 277 -0.54 -21.84 14.20
N ASP A 278 -0.71 -22.83 13.32
CA ASP A 278 0.16 -23.00 12.15
C ASP A 278 -0.01 -21.85 11.17
N PHE A 279 -1.24 -21.36 10.99
CA PHE A 279 -1.54 -20.22 10.14
C PHE A 279 -0.77 -18.95 10.57
N LEU A 280 -0.72 -18.68 11.88
CA LEU A 280 0.02 -17.55 12.45
C LEU A 280 1.55 -17.66 12.29
N GLU A 281 2.06 -18.85 11.97
CA GLU A 281 3.49 -19.12 11.76
C GLU A 281 3.94 -18.91 10.30
N LEU A 282 3.02 -18.89 9.33
CA LEU A 282 3.36 -19.03 7.90
C LEU A 282 4.22 -17.90 7.34
N LYS A 283 4.05 -16.66 7.84
CA LYS A 283 4.82 -15.48 7.43
C LYS A 283 6.14 -15.34 8.20
N ARG A 284 6.29 -16.01 9.34
CA ARG A 284 7.44 -15.80 10.25
C ARG A 284 8.75 -16.17 9.56
N ASN A 285 9.79 -15.38 9.84
CA ASN A 285 11.11 -15.62 9.26
C ASN A 285 11.80 -16.84 9.87
N ILE A 286 11.58 -17.09 11.17
CA ILE A 286 12.17 -18.19 11.94
C ILE A 286 11.29 -19.45 11.82
N GLY A 287 11.91 -20.62 11.87
CA GLY A 287 11.28 -21.95 11.86
C GLY A 287 11.50 -22.74 10.56
N ASP A 288 10.86 -23.90 10.46
CA ASP A 288 11.01 -24.80 9.30
C ASP A 288 10.49 -24.14 8.03
N GLY A 289 11.37 -23.98 7.02
CA GLY A 289 11.03 -23.40 5.73
C GLY A 289 9.95 -24.18 4.97
N ASN A 290 9.81 -25.48 5.22
CA ASN A 290 8.76 -26.29 4.61
C ASN A 290 7.35 -26.00 5.16
N MET A 291 7.26 -25.28 6.28
CA MET A 291 6.00 -24.90 6.94
C MET A 291 5.74 -23.39 6.79
N ARG A 292 6.15 -22.78 5.67
CA ARG A 292 6.09 -21.32 5.45
C ARG A 292 5.54 -20.99 4.07
N ALA A 293 4.89 -19.83 3.98
CA ALA A 293 4.34 -19.26 2.76
C ALA A 293 4.44 -17.71 2.84
N ARG A 294 5.67 -17.20 2.72
CA ARG A 294 6.01 -15.81 3.10
C ARG A 294 5.54 -14.76 2.10
N ASP A 295 5.30 -15.16 0.85
CA ASP A 295 4.88 -14.26 -0.22
C ASP A 295 3.37 -13.97 -0.16
N LEU A 296 2.61 -14.77 0.59
CA LEU A 296 1.21 -14.49 0.94
C LEU A 296 1.10 -13.47 2.08
N PHE A 297 -0.05 -12.80 2.16
CA PHE A 297 -0.46 -11.97 3.28
C PHE A 297 -1.52 -12.71 4.11
N TYR A 298 -1.68 -12.31 5.37
CA TYR A 298 -2.55 -13.00 6.31
C TYR A 298 -3.44 -12.01 7.04
N GLY A 299 -4.73 -12.33 7.14
CA GLY A 299 -5.73 -11.59 7.88
C GLY A 299 -6.58 -12.52 8.74
N LEU A 300 -7.04 -12.02 9.88
CA LEU A 300 -7.99 -12.71 10.73
C LEU A 300 -9.39 -12.13 10.53
N TRP A 301 -10.37 -13.03 10.47
CA TRP A 301 -11.79 -12.70 10.39
C TRP A 301 -12.44 -13.07 11.74
N ILE A 302 -12.50 -12.10 12.64
CA ILE A 302 -12.63 -12.35 14.09
C ILE A 302 -14.10 -12.18 14.53
N PRO A 303 -14.76 -13.22 15.06
CA PRO A 303 -16.07 -13.07 15.69
C PRO A 303 -15.97 -12.34 17.04
N ASP A 304 -17.02 -11.59 17.41
CA ASP A 304 -17.14 -10.87 18.69
C ASP A 304 -16.93 -11.83 19.87
N LEU A 305 -17.42 -13.07 19.77
CA LEU A 305 -17.26 -14.10 20.81
C LEU A 305 -15.79 -14.38 21.15
N PHE A 306 -14.89 -14.41 20.16
CA PHE A 306 -13.46 -14.62 20.45
C PHE A 306 -12.89 -13.49 21.29
N MET A 307 -13.24 -12.24 20.96
CA MET A 307 -12.81 -11.07 21.72
C MET A 307 -13.37 -11.09 23.14
N GLU A 308 -14.65 -11.46 23.31
CA GLU A 308 -15.31 -11.64 24.61
C GLU A 308 -14.57 -12.69 25.46
N ARG A 309 -14.25 -13.86 24.89
CA ARG A 309 -13.53 -14.93 25.61
C ARG A 309 -12.11 -14.55 25.99
N VAL A 310 -11.39 -13.81 25.15
CA VAL A 310 -10.06 -13.28 25.49
C VAL A 310 -10.16 -12.29 26.67
N TYR A 311 -11.18 -11.42 26.66
CA TYR A 311 -11.40 -10.44 27.72
C TYR A 311 -11.72 -11.12 29.07
N ASN A 312 -12.63 -12.09 29.05
CA ASN A 312 -13.12 -12.81 30.23
C ASN A 312 -12.22 -13.95 30.72
N ASP A 313 -11.11 -14.22 30.03
CA ASP A 313 -10.19 -15.34 30.35
C ASP A 313 -10.84 -16.73 30.24
N GLU A 314 -11.65 -16.91 29.20
CA GLU A 314 -12.41 -18.15 28.97
C GLU A 314 -11.68 -19.12 28.04
N MET A 315 -12.18 -20.37 28.00
CA MET A 315 -11.73 -21.39 27.06
C MET A 315 -12.21 -21.10 25.64
N TRP A 316 -11.40 -21.43 24.64
CA TRP A 316 -11.70 -21.33 23.22
C TRP A 316 -11.54 -22.69 22.56
N SER A 317 -12.59 -23.14 21.87
CA SER A 317 -12.63 -24.41 21.16
C SER A 317 -12.15 -24.24 19.72
N LEU A 318 -11.13 -25.02 19.38
CA LEU A 318 -10.57 -25.14 18.05
C LEU A 318 -11.28 -26.26 17.29
N MET A 319 -11.93 -25.90 16.19
CA MET A 319 -12.83 -26.76 15.43
C MET A 319 -12.34 -27.01 14.00
N CYS A 320 -12.63 -28.19 13.48
CA CYS A 320 -12.46 -28.50 12.06
C CYS A 320 -13.78 -28.15 11.34
N PRO A 321 -13.77 -27.39 10.23
CA PRO A 321 -15.01 -27.01 9.53
C PRO A 321 -15.79 -28.21 8.99
N HIS A 322 -15.14 -29.36 8.76
CA HIS A 322 -15.81 -30.60 8.38
C HIS A 322 -16.65 -31.19 9.53
N GLU A 323 -16.20 -31.01 10.77
CA GLU A 323 -16.86 -31.52 11.97
C GLU A 323 -17.85 -30.53 12.55
N SER A 324 -17.62 -29.24 12.31
CA SER A 324 -18.43 -28.12 12.83
C SER A 324 -18.77 -27.18 11.67
N PRO A 325 -19.61 -27.63 10.72
CA PRO A 325 -19.90 -26.89 9.49
C PRO A 325 -20.74 -25.63 9.74
N GLY A 326 -20.80 -24.72 8.77
CA GLY A 326 -21.68 -23.56 8.81
C GLY A 326 -21.22 -22.39 9.67
N LEU A 327 -20.18 -22.54 10.52
CA LEU A 327 -19.65 -21.45 11.34
C LEU A 327 -19.23 -20.22 10.51
N SER A 328 -18.68 -20.42 9.31
CA SER A 328 -18.31 -19.33 8.39
C SER A 328 -19.50 -18.68 7.68
N ASP A 329 -20.69 -19.30 7.74
CA ASP A 329 -21.90 -18.85 7.05
C ASP A 329 -22.85 -18.06 7.95
N VAL A 330 -22.58 -18.00 9.26
CA VAL A 330 -23.34 -17.24 10.25
C VAL A 330 -22.45 -16.23 10.98
N TRP A 331 -23.04 -15.20 11.60
CA TRP A 331 -22.35 -14.15 12.35
C TRP A 331 -23.20 -13.70 13.55
N GLY A 332 -22.61 -12.93 14.46
CA GLY A 332 -23.32 -12.39 15.62
C GLY A 332 -23.89 -13.48 16.53
N ASP A 333 -25.14 -13.32 16.96
CA ASP A 333 -25.77 -14.23 17.93
C ASP A 333 -25.99 -15.64 17.35
N GLU A 334 -26.31 -15.75 16.05
CA GLU A 334 -26.42 -17.05 15.36
C GLU A 334 -25.09 -17.82 15.37
N PHE A 335 -23.97 -17.12 15.18
CA PHE A 335 -22.64 -17.72 15.32
C PHE A 335 -22.39 -18.19 16.76
N LYS A 336 -22.73 -17.37 17.76
CA LYS A 336 -22.54 -17.72 19.18
C LYS A 336 -23.33 -18.97 19.55
N GLU A 337 -24.59 -19.05 19.13
CA GLU A 337 -25.45 -20.20 19.40
C GLU A 337 -24.92 -21.46 18.72
N LEU A 338 -24.57 -21.39 17.43
CA LEU A 338 -24.04 -22.54 16.68
C LEU A 338 -22.70 -23.03 17.25
N TYR A 339 -21.77 -22.11 17.54
CA TYR A 339 -20.46 -22.42 18.09
C TYR A 339 -20.57 -23.08 19.47
N THR A 340 -21.35 -22.49 20.38
CA THR A 340 -21.53 -23.07 21.72
C THR A 340 -22.35 -24.36 21.71
N GLY A 341 -23.24 -24.54 20.72
CA GLY A 341 -23.89 -25.81 20.44
C GLY A 341 -22.88 -26.91 20.14
N TYR A 342 -21.94 -26.67 19.22
CA TYR A 342 -20.86 -27.61 18.92
C TYR A 342 -19.94 -27.89 20.11
N GLU A 343 -19.70 -26.91 20.97
CA GLU A 343 -18.97 -27.16 22.23
C GLU A 343 -19.70 -28.13 23.15
N LYS A 344 -21.02 -27.97 23.32
CA LYS A 344 -21.85 -28.88 24.13
C LYS A 344 -21.91 -30.29 23.54
N GLU A 345 -21.89 -30.40 22.22
CA GLU A 345 -21.84 -31.68 21.50
C GLU A 345 -20.45 -32.34 21.51
N GLY A 346 -19.42 -31.66 22.03
CA GLY A 346 -18.04 -32.17 22.01
C GLY A 346 -17.40 -32.16 20.62
N ARG A 347 -17.92 -31.36 19.68
CA ARG A 347 -17.45 -31.25 18.28
C ARG A 347 -16.34 -30.23 18.15
N TYR A 348 -15.24 -30.47 18.84
CA TYR A 348 -14.01 -29.69 18.72
C TYR A 348 -12.79 -30.60 18.78
N ARG A 349 -11.70 -30.17 18.15
CA ARG A 349 -10.44 -30.93 18.14
C ARG A 349 -9.61 -30.66 19.39
N LYS A 350 -9.65 -29.43 19.89
CA LYS A 350 -8.89 -29.02 21.06
C LYS A 350 -9.54 -27.81 21.73
N GLN A 351 -9.50 -27.76 23.04
CA GLN A 351 -9.76 -26.54 23.80
C GLN A 351 -8.46 -25.93 24.29
N VAL A 352 -8.35 -24.61 24.21
CA VAL A 352 -7.22 -23.81 24.67
C VAL A 352 -7.74 -22.59 25.41
N GLU A 353 -6.93 -21.95 26.25
CA GLU A 353 -7.30 -20.62 26.75
C GLU A 353 -7.39 -19.65 25.57
N ALA A 354 -8.44 -18.82 25.51
CA ALA A 354 -8.59 -17.83 24.43
C ALA A 354 -7.36 -16.90 24.35
N ARG A 355 -6.80 -16.55 25.51
CA ARG A 355 -5.57 -15.74 25.62
C ARG A 355 -4.35 -16.40 25.01
N SER A 356 -4.29 -17.74 24.94
CA SER A 356 -3.18 -18.43 24.26
C SER A 356 -3.17 -18.16 22.76
N VAL A 357 -4.34 -18.16 22.12
CA VAL A 357 -4.47 -17.77 20.70
C VAL A 357 -4.16 -16.29 20.54
N TRP A 358 -4.67 -15.44 21.44
CA TRP A 358 -4.39 -14.00 21.45
C TRP A 358 -2.90 -13.68 21.48
N LEU A 359 -2.14 -14.29 22.40
CA LEU A 359 -0.70 -14.08 22.51
C LEU A 359 0.06 -14.54 21.25
N ALA A 360 -0.40 -15.59 20.58
CA ALA A 360 0.16 -16.03 19.31
C ALA A 360 -0.09 -15.00 18.18
N ILE A 361 -1.29 -14.39 18.15
CA ILE A 361 -1.63 -13.31 17.22
C ILE A 361 -0.67 -12.13 17.42
N LEU A 362 -0.55 -11.65 18.66
CA LEU A 362 0.31 -10.51 18.99
C LEU A 362 1.78 -10.79 18.66
N ARG A 363 2.27 -11.99 18.95
CA ARG A 363 3.64 -12.40 18.59
C ARG A 363 3.86 -12.32 17.09
N SER A 364 2.93 -12.86 16.29
CA SER A 364 3.03 -12.81 14.83
C SER A 364 3.03 -11.37 14.31
N GLN A 365 2.20 -10.49 14.90
CA GLN A 365 2.13 -9.08 14.54
C GLN A 365 3.43 -8.33 14.85
N VAL A 366 4.03 -8.55 16.01
CA VAL A 366 5.31 -7.92 16.36
C VAL A 366 6.42 -8.37 15.42
N GLU A 367 6.46 -9.64 15.04
CA GLU A 367 7.52 -10.18 14.19
C GLU A 367 7.34 -9.85 12.69
N THR A 368 6.10 -9.71 12.22
CA THR A 368 5.81 -9.67 10.78
C THR A 368 4.96 -8.47 10.34
N GLY A 369 4.39 -7.72 11.27
CA GLY A 369 3.39 -6.66 11.01
C GLY A 369 1.98 -7.20 10.73
N THR A 370 1.78 -8.52 10.73
CA THR A 370 0.55 -9.24 10.35
C THR A 370 0.29 -10.39 11.34
N PRO A 371 -0.91 -10.99 11.45
CA PRO A 371 -2.05 -10.84 10.57
C PRO A 371 -2.81 -9.51 10.73
N TYR A 372 -3.53 -9.14 9.69
CA TYR A 372 -4.54 -8.08 9.72
C TYR A 372 -5.66 -8.44 10.71
N MET A 373 -6.33 -7.44 11.27
CA MET A 373 -7.39 -7.61 12.26
C MET A 373 -8.70 -7.04 11.74
N LEU A 374 -9.65 -7.92 11.40
CA LEU A 374 -10.98 -7.55 10.95
C LEU A 374 -12.03 -8.23 11.81
N TYR A 375 -13.05 -7.47 12.21
CA TYR A 375 -14.09 -7.94 13.12
C TYR A 375 -15.32 -8.37 12.32
N LYS A 376 -15.46 -9.68 12.09
CA LYS A 376 -16.49 -10.33 11.28
C LYS A 376 -17.88 -9.79 11.55
N ASP A 377 -18.24 -9.68 12.83
CA ASP A 377 -19.58 -9.30 13.22
C ASP A 377 -19.83 -7.82 12.99
N HIS A 378 -18.84 -6.95 13.20
CA HIS A 378 -18.95 -5.53 12.85
C HIS A 378 -19.04 -5.31 11.34
N CYS A 379 -18.32 -6.11 10.55
CA CYS A 379 -18.39 -6.11 9.10
C CYS A 379 -19.79 -6.48 8.60
N ASN A 380 -20.34 -7.61 9.09
CA ASN A 380 -21.63 -8.12 8.64
C ASN A 380 -22.81 -7.28 9.14
N ARG A 381 -22.85 -6.95 10.43
CA ARG A 381 -23.91 -6.14 11.07
C ARG A 381 -24.10 -4.77 10.42
N LYS A 382 -23.03 -4.24 9.83
CA LYS A 382 -22.97 -2.87 9.29
C LYS A 382 -22.64 -2.84 7.80
N SER A 383 -23.02 -3.90 7.09
CA SER A 383 -22.92 -3.97 5.63
C SER A 383 -24.30 -3.82 5.00
N ASN A 384 -24.38 -3.06 3.92
CA ASN A 384 -25.58 -3.03 3.09
C ASN A 384 -25.82 -4.35 2.31
N HIS A 385 -24.86 -5.29 2.35
CA HIS A 385 -24.98 -6.64 1.78
C HIS A 385 -25.53 -7.68 2.77
N GLN A 386 -25.88 -7.31 4.01
CA GLN A 386 -26.30 -8.31 5.01
C GLN A 386 -27.53 -9.13 4.63
N HIS A 387 -28.33 -8.68 3.65
CA HIS A 387 -29.51 -9.38 3.14
C HIS A 387 -29.22 -10.44 2.08
N ILE A 388 -28.04 -10.44 1.46
CA ILE A 388 -27.65 -11.44 0.43
C ILE A 388 -26.82 -12.60 1.00
N GLY A 389 -26.21 -12.41 2.18
CA GLY A 389 -25.51 -13.47 2.89
C GLY A 389 -24.34 -12.97 3.72
N THR A 390 -23.71 -13.89 4.44
CA THR A 390 -22.55 -13.59 5.30
C THR A 390 -21.32 -13.25 4.45
N VAL A 391 -20.76 -12.07 4.70
CA VAL A 391 -19.44 -11.67 4.20
C VAL A 391 -18.36 -12.44 4.95
N LYS A 392 -17.50 -13.14 4.21
CA LYS A 392 -16.51 -14.09 4.74
C LYS A 392 -15.09 -13.54 4.83
N CYS A 393 -14.77 -12.47 4.13
CA CYS A 393 -13.46 -11.83 4.20
C CYS A 393 -13.51 -10.39 3.67
N SER A 394 -12.36 -9.72 3.76
CA SER A 394 -12.08 -8.48 3.04
C SER A 394 -11.12 -8.75 1.87
N ASN A 395 -10.79 -7.72 1.11
CA ASN A 395 -9.75 -7.74 0.08
C ASN A 395 -8.29 -7.75 0.62
N LEU A 396 -7.31 -7.61 -0.27
CA LEU A 396 -5.88 -7.50 0.03
C LEU A 396 -5.52 -6.37 1.04
N CYS A 397 -6.25 -5.26 0.99
CA CYS A 397 -5.91 -4.03 1.70
C CYS A 397 -6.86 -3.69 2.86
N THR A 398 -7.80 -4.58 3.20
CA THR A 398 -8.69 -4.50 4.38
C THR A 398 -9.77 -3.41 4.37
N GLU A 399 -10.00 -2.71 3.26
CA GLU A 399 -11.02 -1.66 3.13
C GLU A 399 -12.35 -2.13 2.51
N ILE A 400 -12.34 -3.26 1.80
CA ILE A 400 -13.51 -3.73 1.03
C ILE A 400 -14.25 -4.84 1.76
N ILE A 401 -15.53 -4.62 2.03
CA ILE A 401 -16.41 -5.54 2.75
C ILE A 401 -17.57 -5.93 1.84
N GLU A 402 -17.27 -6.77 0.85
CA GLU A 402 -18.21 -7.22 -0.17
C GLU A 402 -18.52 -8.71 -0.03
N TYR A 403 -19.71 -9.10 -0.47
CA TYR A 403 -20.13 -10.50 -0.46
C TYR A 403 -19.40 -11.24 -1.58
N SER A 404 -18.98 -12.47 -1.30
CA SER A 404 -18.52 -13.42 -2.30
C SER A 404 -19.02 -14.81 -1.93
N GLY A 405 -19.34 -15.62 -2.94
CA GLY A 405 -19.99 -16.90 -2.75
C GLY A 405 -19.96 -17.73 -4.04
N PRO A 406 -20.68 -18.87 -4.07
CA PRO A 406 -20.77 -19.70 -5.27
C PRO A 406 -21.20 -18.88 -6.50
N GLY A 407 -20.38 -18.89 -7.55
CA GLY A 407 -20.64 -18.15 -8.79
C GLY A 407 -20.39 -16.63 -8.73
N GLU A 408 -19.91 -16.11 -7.60
CA GLU A 408 -19.70 -14.67 -7.39
C GLU A 408 -18.35 -14.36 -6.76
N VAL A 409 -17.51 -13.65 -7.50
CA VAL A 409 -16.25 -13.09 -7.00
C VAL A 409 -16.39 -11.58 -6.94
N ALA A 410 -16.34 -11.02 -5.74
CA ALA A 410 -16.54 -9.58 -5.54
C ALA A 410 -15.41 -8.76 -6.19
N VAL A 411 -15.72 -7.54 -6.62
CA VAL A 411 -14.87 -6.70 -7.46
C VAL A 411 -14.86 -5.27 -6.96
N CYS A 412 -13.66 -4.78 -6.70
CA CYS A 412 -13.44 -3.47 -6.14
C CYS A 412 -13.10 -2.41 -7.21
N ASN A 413 -14.00 -1.45 -7.41
CA ASN A 413 -13.86 -0.34 -8.37
C ASN A 413 -13.53 0.96 -7.62
N LEU A 414 -12.29 1.48 -7.78
CA LEU A 414 -11.70 2.44 -6.85
C LEU A 414 -11.32 3.78 -7.47
N ALA A 415 -11.58 4.84 -6.70
CA ALA A 415 -10.99 6.16 -6.91
C ALA A 415 -10.74 6.86 -5.57
N SER A 416 -9.86 7.86 -5.56
CA SER A 416 -9.54 8.64 -4.36
C SER A 416 -9.64 10.13 -4.64
N ILE A 417 -10.27 10.87 -3.72
CA ILE A 417 -10.43 12.33 -3.78
C ILE A 417 -9.31 13.00 -2.99
N ALA A 418 -8.68 14.03 -3.57
CA ALA A 418 -7.59 14.79 -2.94
C ALA A 418 -8.17 15.89 -2.05
N VAL A 419 -8.37 15.59 -0.77
CA VAL A 419 -9.14 16.50 0.13
C VAL A 419 -8.42 17.81 0.43
N ASN A 420 -7.12 17.88 0.21
CA ASN A 420 -6.35 19.12 0.29
C ASN A 420 -6.71 20.15 -0.78
N MET A 421 -7.34 19.74 -1.88
CA MET A 421 -7.74 20.63 -2.98
C MET A 421 -8.98 21.48 -2.69
N PHE A 422 -9.70 21.20 -1.59
CA PHE A 422 -10.94 21.90 -1.22
C PHE A 422 -10.70 22.98 -0.16
N ILE A 423 -9.45 23.34 0.08
CA ILE A 423 -9.09 24.35 1.09
C ILE A 423 -8.79 25.67 0.40
N ASN A 424 -9.46 26.72 0.86
CA ASN A 424 -9.06 28.08 0.58
C ASN A 424 -8.05 28.50 1.65
N ILE A 425 -6.77 28.60 1.26
CA ILE A 425 -5.65 28.85 2.17
C ILE A 425 -5.74 30.24 2.83
N ASP A 426 -6.24 31.25 2.10
CA ASP A 426 -6.30 32.63 2.57
C ASP A 426 -7.39 32.80 3.65
N THR A 427 -8.56 32.22 3.42
CA THR A 427 -9.68 32.29 4.36
C THR A 427 -9.65 31.17 5.41
N LYS A 428 -8.79 30.16 5.24
CA LYS A 428 -8.75 28.93 6.03
C LYS A 428 -10.11 28.25 6.15
N THR A 429 -10.80 28.13 5.03
CA THR A 429 -12.11 27.46 4.94
C THR A 429 -12.03 26.22 4.07
N PHE A 430 -12.94 25.27 4.32
CA PHE A 430 -13.07 24.03 3.56
C PHE A 430 -14.37 24.07 2.75
N ASP A 431 -14.28 23.85 1.44
CA ASP A 431 -15.41 23.88 0.50
C ASP A 431 -16.11 22.52 0.41
N PHE A 432 -17.11 22.32 1.28
CA PHE A 432 -17.90 21.09 1.32
C PHE A 432 -18.83 20.93 0.11
N ASP A 433 -19.32 22.01 -0.49
CA ASP A 433 -20.18 21.96 -1.69
C ASP A 433 -19.41 21.47 -2.92
N LYS A 434 -18.17 21.94 -3.08
CA LYS A 434 -17.27 21.45 -4.12
C LYS A 434 -16.87 20.00 -3.87
N LEU A 435 -16.60 19.61 -2.62
CA LEU A 435 -16.34 18.22 -2.26
C LEU A 435 -17.50 17.31 -2.63
N LYS A 436 -18.74 17.70 -2.27
CA LYS A 436 -19.95 16.98 -2.65
C LYS A 436 -20.06 16.85 -4.18
N THR A 437 -19.81 17.93 -4.91
CA THR A 437 -19.86 17.93 -6.39
C THR A 437 -18.87 16.93 -6.98
N VAL A 438 -17.62 16.92 -6.49
CA VAL A 438 -16.60 15.96 -6.94
C VAL A 438 -16.97 14.54 -6.56
N ALA A 439 -17.49 14.30 -5.35
CA ALA A 439 -17.96 12.99 -4.94
C ALA A 439 -19.03 12.44 -5.92
N LYS A 440 -19.99 13.27 -6.33
CA LYS A 440 -21.00 12.90 -7.32
C LYS A 440 -20.40 12.54 -8.69
N ILE A 441 -19.39 13.28 -9.15
CA ILE A 441 -18.69 12.97 -10.41
C ILE A 441 -17.99 11.61 -10.29
N VAL A 442 -17.24 11.39 -9.21
CA VAL A 442 -16.52 10.13 -8.98
C VAL A 442 -17.49 8.94 -8.90
N THR A 443 -18.63 9.07 -8.23
CA THR A 443 -19.67 8.04 -8.20
C THR A 443 -20.15 7.65 -9.59
N ARG A 444 -20.46 8.63 -10.45
CA ARG A 444 -20.90 8.35 -11.84
C ARG A 444 -19.80 7.71 -12.68
N ASN A 445 -18.55 8.13 -12.48
CA ASN A 445 -17.40 7.56 -13.18
C ASN A 445 -17.21 6.09 -12.78
N LEU A 446 -17.30 5.78 -11.49
CA LEU A 446 -17.15 4.41 -11.00
C LEU A 446 -18.34 3.51 -11.39
N ASP A 447 -19.57 4.03 -11.42
CA ASP A 447 -20.73 3.30 -11.97
C ASP A 447 -20.53 2.94 -13.44
N LYS A 448 -19.97 3.85 -14.24
CA LYS A 448 -19.61 3.59 -15.65
C LYS A 448 -18.48 2.57 -15.78
N VAL A 449 -17.46 2.64 -14.92
CA VAL A 449 -16.35 1.68 -14.90
C VAL A 449 -16.86 0.24 -14.80
N ILE A 450 -17.92 -0.02 -14.02
CA ILE A 450 -18.52 -1.36 -13.90
C ILE A 450 -18.95 -1.90 -15.28
N ASP A 451 -19.54 -1.06 -16.12
CA ASP A 451 -20.12 -1.47 -17.41
C ASP A 451 -19.03 -1.66 -18.49
N VAL A 452 -18.00 -0.81 -18.49
CA VAL A 452 -16.93 -0.81 -19.52
C VAL A 452 -15.68 -1.61 -19.12
N ASN A 453 -15.68 -2.24 -17.95
CA ASN A 453 -14.55 -3.02 -17.46
C ASN A 453 -14.43 -4.38 -18.17
N PHE A 454 -13.19 -4.78 -18.46
CA PHE A 454 -12.87 -6.16 -18.84
C PHE A 454 -12.74 -7.03 -17.59
N TYR A 455 -13.55 -8.10 -17.52
CA TYR A 455 -13.54 -9.05 -16.40
C TYR A 455 -12.74 -10.31 -16.76
N PRO A 456 -11.68 -10.66 -15.98
CA PRO A 456 -10.85 -11.83 -16.27
C PRO A 456 -11.59 -13.18 -16.18
N ILE A 457 -12.62 -13.24 -15.34
CA ILE A 457 -13.44 -14.43 -15.08
C ILE A 457 -14.91 -14.03 -14.96
N GLU A 458 -15.85 -14.92 -15.28
CA GLU A 458 -17.25 -14.50 -15.42
C GLU A 458 -17.96 -14.24 -14.08
N GLU A 459 -17.53 -14.93 -13.03
CA GLU A 459 -17.99 -14.74 -11.65
C GLU A 459 -17.74 -13.31 -11.16
N THR A 460 -16.68 -12.64 -11.68
CA THR A 460 -16.40 -11.24 -11.36
C THR A 460 -17.38 -10.28 -12.04
N LYS A 461 -17.76 -10.56 -13.28
CA LYS A 461 -18.77 -9.76 -14.00
C LYS A 461 -20.15 -9.95 -13.38
N THR A 462 -20.50 -11.18 -13.02
CA THR A 462 -21.76 -11.51 -12.36
C THR A 462 -21.93 -10.71 -11.07
N SER A 463 -20.95 -10.80 -10.14
CA SER A 463 -21.04 -10.07 -8.86
C SER A 463 -21.13 -8.56 -9.07
N ASN A 464 -20.26 -7.99 -9.92
CA ASN A 464 -20.21 -6.53 -10.11
C ASN A 464 -21.47 -6.01 -10.81
N SER A 465 -22.09 -6.79 -11.71
CA SER A 465 -23.34 -6.40 -12.38
C SER A 465 -24.55 -6.44 -11.43
N ARG A 466 -24.60 -7.44 -10.53
CA ARG A 466 -25.73 -7.68 -9.62
C ARG A 466 -25.79 -6.70 -8.45
N HIS A 467 -24.63 -6.32 -7.91
CA HIS A 467 -24.54 -5.48 -6.70
C HIS A 467 -24.05 -4.06 -7.02
N ARG A 468 -23.25 -3.90 -8.08
CA ARG A 468 -22.66 -2.63 -8.51
C ARG A 468 -21.90 -1.86 -7.41
N PRO A 469 -21.05 -2.49 -6.58
CA PRO A 469 -20.31 -1.81 -5.53
C PRO A 469 -19.22 -0.91 -6.12
N ILE A 470 -18.96 0.22 -5.45
CA ILE A 470 -17.84 1.11 -5.74
C ILE A 470 -17.12 1.45 -4.42
N GLY A 471 -15.88 1.91 -4.53
CA GLY A 471 -15.07 2.33 -3.38
C GLY A 471 -14.46 3.70 -3.62
N ILE A 472 -15.04 4.72 -3.00
CA ILE A 472 -14.51 6.08 -2.97
C ILE A 472 -13.69 6.23 -1.69
N GLY A 473 -12.42 6.55 -1.85
CA GLY A 473 -11.52 6.89 -0.76
C GLY A 473 -11.07 8.34 -0.82
N ILE A 474 -10.14 8.69 0.06
CA ILE A 474 -9.48 10.00 0.07
C ILE A 474 -7.97 9.84 0.04
N GLN A 475 -7.27 10.93 -0.20
CA GLN A 475 -5.85 11.10 0.04
C GLN A 475 -5.59 12.55 0.47
N GLY A 476 -4.46 12.78 1.14
CA GLY A 476 -4.07 14.11 1.60
C GLY A 476 -4.84 14.61 2.82
N LEU A 477 -5.32 13.73 3.70
CA LEU A 477 -5.99 14.15 4.94
C LEU A 477 -5.03 14.94 5.85
N ALA A 478 -3.80 14.45 6.02
CA ALA A 478 -2.79 15.18 6.79
C ALA A 478 -2.43 16.52 6.14
N ASP A 479 -2.29 16.58 4.82
CA ASP A 479 -2.09 17.85 4.10
C ASP A 479 -3.23 18.83 4.37
N ALA A 480 -4.48 18.34 4.35
CA ALA A 480 -5.65 19.18 4.62
C ALA A 480 -5.61 19.78 6.03
N PHE A 481 -5.26 18.98 7.05
CA PHE A 481 -5.09 19.47 8.41
C PHE A 481 -3.95 20.49 8.53
N LEU A 482 -2.80 20.22 7.90
CA LEU A 482 -1.67 21.14 7.89
C LEU A 482 -2.02 22.49 7.22
N LEU A 483 -2.73 22.47 6.10
CA LEU A 483 -3.17 23.67 5.39
C LEU A 483 -4.19 24.48 6.21
N MET A 484 -5.09 23.80 6.93
CA MET A 484 -6.04 24.43 7.85
C MET A 484 -5.42 24.88 9.18
N ARG A 485 -4.16 24.50 9.44
CA ARG A 485 -3.43 24.75 10.71
C ARG A 485 -4.03 24.01 11.91
N TYR A 486 -4.52 22.79 11.68
CA TYR A 486 -5.05 21.92 12.72
C TYR A 486 -4.03 20.82 13.03
N PRO A 487 -3.48 20.74 14.26
CA PRO A 487 -2.79 19.55 14.72
C PRO A 487 -3.68 18.32 14.53
N PHE A 488 -3.10 17.17 14.18
CA PHE A 488 -3.88 15.98 13.85
C PHE A 488 -4.82 15.54 14.99
N GLU A 489 -4.39 15.75 16.24
CA GLU A 489 -5.14 15.40 17.46
C GLU A 489 -6.10 16.49 17.96
N SER A 490 -6.17 17.63 17.26
CA SER A 490 -7.04 18.74 17.64
C SER A 490 -8.53 18.40 17.45
N LYS A 491 -9.38 19.07 18.21
CA LYS A 491 -10.83 18.94 18.08
C LYS A 491 -11.30 19.38 16.70
N GLU A 492 -10.69 20.41 16.15
CA GLU A 492 -10.97 20.96 14.83
C GLU A 492 -10.65 19.95 13.72
N ALA A 493 -9.54 19.22 13.82
CA ALA A 493 -9.20 18.12 12.90
C ALA A 493 -10.21 16.97 13.00
N LYS A 494 -10.64 16.61 14.22
CA LYS A 494 -11.68 15.58 14.45
C LYS A 494 -13.03 15.98 13.82
N GLU A 495 -13.46 17.23 14.00
CA GLU A 495 -14.69 17.74 13.38
C GLU A 495 -14.60 17.81 11.85
N LEU A 496 -13.45 18.24 11.31
CA LEU A 496 -13.23 18.27 9.87
C LEU A 496 -13.21 16.86 9.27
N ASN A 497 -12.60 15.88 9.96
CA ASN A 497 -12.66 14.46 9.59
C ASN A 497 -14.11 13.98 9.45
N ILE A 498 -14.96 14.24 10.45
CA ILE A 498 -16.38 13.88 10.40
C ILE A 498 -17.06 14.52 9.19
N LYS A 499 -16.93 15.85 9.03
CA LYS A 499 -17.62 16.59 7.96
C LYS A 499 -17.17 16.20 6.55
N ILE A 500 -15.90 15.86 6.35
CA ILE A 500 -15.38 15.35 5.07
C ILE A 500 -16.09 14.04 4.72
N PHE A 501 -16.08 13.05 5.62
CA PHE A 501 -16.67 11.74 5.33
C PHE A 501 -18.20 11.78 5.26
N GLU A 502 -18.85 12.61 6.07
CA GLU A 502 -20.28 12.88 5.96
C GLU A 502 -20.64 13.42 4.56
N THR A 503 -19.85 14.38 4.06
CA THR A 503 -20.03 14.98 2.73
C THR A 503 -19.80 14.00 1.59
N LEU A 504 -18.77 13.17 1.70
CA LEU A 504 -18.48 12.12 0.71
C LEU A 504 -19.64 11.13 0.60
N TYR A 505 -20.11 10.63 1.74
CA TYR A 505 -21.21 9.66 1.77
C TYR A 505 -22.51 10.27 1.27
N TYR A 506 -22.84 11.50 1.69
CA TYR A 506 -24.02 12.21 1.22
C TYR A 506 -23.98 12.44 -0.30
N GLY A 507 -22.87 12.96 -0.83
CA GLY A 507 -22.69 13.20 -2.26
C GLY A 507 -22.77 11.92 -3.08
N ALA A 508 -22.13 10.84 -2.62
CA ALA A 508 -22.14 9.56 -3.30
C ALA A 508 -23.55 8.92 -3.32
N LEU A 509 -24.28 8.95 -2.20
CA LEU A 509 -25.66 8.47 -2.14
C LEU A 509 -26.59 9.31 -3.02
N GLU A 510 -26.43 10.64 -3.04
CA GLU A 510 -27.23 11.52 -3.90
C GLU A 510 -27.02 11.18 -5.38
N ALA A 511 -25.77 11.03 -5.84
CA ALA A 511 -25.48 10.61 -7.21
C ALA A 511 -25.98 9.20 -7.52
N SER A 512 -25.85 8.25 -6.57
CA SER A 512 -26.34 6.89 -6.76
C SER A 512 -27.87 6.84 -6.84
N CYS A 513 -28.57 7.71 -6.10
CA CYS A 513 -30.02 7.87 -6.17
C CYS A 513 -30.46 8.51 -7.49
N GLU A 514 -29.74 9.52 -7.98
CA GLU A 514 -29.96 10.12 -9.31
C GLU A 514 -29.80 9.08 -10.42
N LEU A 515 -28.74 8.27 -10.38
CA LEU A 515 -28.53 7.18 -11.32
C LEU A 515 -29.62 6.10 -11.23
N ALA A 516 -30.16 5.84 -10.04
CA ALA A 516 -31.27 4.90 -9.87
C ALA A 516 -32.58 5.43 -10.46
N ALA A 517 -32.83 6.74 -10.37
CA ALA A 517 -33.98 7.36 -11.02
C ALA A 517 -33.89 7.27 -12.55
N GLU A 518 -32.67 7.29 -13.12
CA GLU A 518 -32.44 7.20 -14.56
C GLU A 518 -32.40 5.76 -15.09
N LYS A 519 -31.70 4.86 -14.38
CA LYS A 519 -31.33 3.51 -14.87
C LYS A 519 -31.97 2.36 -14.06
N GLY A 520 -32.72 2.68 -13.01
CA GLY A 520 -33.18 1.71 -12.02
C GLY A 520 -32.12 1.37 -10.97
N THR A 521 -32.53 0.70 -9.89
CA THR A 521 -31.63 0.25 -8.82
C THR A 521 -30.70 -0.88 -9.29
N TYR A 522 -29.69 -1.22 -8.49
CA TYR A 522 -29.00 -2.50 -8.69
C TYR A 522 -29.96 -3.69 -8.43
N GLU A 523 -29.64 -4.86 -8.99
CA GLU A 523 -30.53 -6.03 -9.04
C GLU A 523 -30.97 -6.48 -7.64
N THR A 524 -30.03 -6.50 -6.70
CA THR A 524 -30.24 -6.99 -5.34
C THR A 524 -30.60 -5.87 -4.35
N TYR A 525 -31.16 -4.75 -4.80
CA TYR A 525 -31.50 -3.64 -3.91
C TYR A 525 -32.59 -3.98 -2.89
N GLN A 526 -33.62 -4.70 -3.32
CA GLN A 526 -34.76 -5.01 -2.45
C GLN A 526 -34.34 -5.92 -1.28
N GLY A 527 -34.74 -5.54 -0.07
CA GLY A 527 -34.37 -6.22 1.17
C GLY A 527 -33.09 -5.69 1.83
N SER A 528 -32.28 -4.92 1.09
CA SER A 528 -31.10 -4.25 1.65
C SER A 528 -31.48 -3.25 2.74
N PRO A 529 -30.59 -2.96 3.69
CA PRO A 529 -30.83 -1.91 4.68
C PRO A 529 -31.19 -0.55 4.08
N VAL A 530 -30.52 -0.12 3.01
CA VAL A 530 -30.83 1.16 2.34
C VAL A 530 -32.27 1.15 1.80
N SER A 531 -32.75 0.02 1.28
CA SER A 531 -34.16 -0.12 0.85
C SER A 531 -35.18 0.01 1.99
N LYS A 532 -34.74 -0.16 3.23
CA LYS A 532 -35.52 0.01 4.46
C LYS A 532 -35.31 1.39 5.11
N GLY A 533 -34.60 2.30 4.43
CA GLY A 533 -34.29 3.64 4.95
C GLY A 533 -33.17 3.68 6.00
N ILE A 534 -32.41 2.59 6.15
CA ILE A 534 -31.30 2.45 7.09
C ILE A 534 -30.00 2.75 6.34
N LEU A 535 -29.36 3.87 6.67
CA LEU A 535 -28.06 4.26 6.13
C LEU A 535 -26.93 3.87 7.09
N GLN A 536 -25.69 4.08 6.67
CA GLN A 536 -24.53 3.59 7.41
C GLN A 536 -24.48 4.12 8.85
N TYR A 537 -24.69 5.41 9.08
CA TYR A 537 -24.61 5.99 10.43
C TYR A 537 -25.70 5.46 11.35
N ASP A 538 -26.86 5.05 10.81
CA ASP A 538 -27.93 4.41 11.59
C ASP A 538 -27.43 3.07 12.17
N MET A 539 -26.66 2.30 11.39
CA MET A 539 -26.06 1.02 11.83
C MET A 539 -24.96 1.19 12.88
N TRP A 540 -24.46 2.42 13.06
CA TRP A 540 -23.51 2.79 14.11
C TRP A 540 -24.19 3.50 15.28
N ASN A 541 -25.50 3.75 15.22
CA ASN A 541 -26.25 4.56 16.18
C ASN A 541 -25.66 5.99 16.33
N VAL A 542 -25.19 6.57 15.22
CA VAL A 542 -24.61 7.91 15.17
C VAL A 542 -25.61 8.88 14.55
N LYS A 543 -25.82 10.04 15.19
CA LYS A 543 -26.54 11.15 14.60
C LYS A 543 -25.57 12.00 13.76
N PRO A 544 -25.82 12.20 12.45
CA PRO A 544 -25.00 13.08 11.62
C PRO A 544 -25.00 14.54 12.10
N THR A 545 -24.07 15.33 11.56
CA THR A 545 -24.09 16.79 11.79
C THR A 545 -25.25 17.43 11.00
N ASN A 546 -25.49 18.72 11.23
CA ASN A 546 -26.51 19.48 10.49
C ASN A 546 -25.97 20.03 9.13
N LEU A 547 -24.83 19.51 8.63
CA LEU A 547 -24.22 20.01 7.39
C LEU A 547 -25.06 19.67 6.16
N TRP A 548 -25.69 18.49 6.14
CA TRP A 548 -26.52 18.02 5.03
C TRP A 548 -27.90 17.54 5.49
N ASP A 549 -28.89 17.70 4.62
CA ASP A 549 -30.28 17.31 4.88
C ASP A 549 -30.52 15.82 4.55
N TRP A 550 -30.23 14.98 5.55
CA TRP A 550 -30.36 13.53 5.44
C TRP A 550 -31.80 13.04 5.28
N ASP A 551 -32.79 13.74 5.84
CA ASP A 551 -34.20 13.38 5.73
C ASP A 551 -34.69 13.55 4.29
N LYS A 552 -34.32 14.66 3.65
CA LYS A 552 -34.59 14.89 2.24
C LYS A 552 -33.92 13.85 1.34
N LEU A 553 -32.69 13.45 1.65
CA LEU A 553 -32.00 12.40 0.89
C LEU A 553 -32.67 11.03 1.10
N LYS A 554 -33.00 10.64 2.34
CA LYS A 554 -33.74 9.42 2.65
C LYS A 554 -35.09 9.38 1.93
N ALA A 555 -35.81 10.50 1.84
CA ALA A 555 -37.07 10.59 1.09
C ALA A 555 -36.87 10.36 -0.42
N LYS A 556 -35.79 10.89 -1.02
CA LYS A 556 -35.44 10.60 -2.42
C LYS A 556 -35.08 9.12 -2.62
N ILE A 557 -34.28 8.55 -1.72
CA ILE A 557 -33.89 7.13 -1.76
C ILE A 557 -35.11 6.23 -1.60
N ALA A 558 -36.05 6.55 -0.72
CA ALA A 558 -37.30 5.79 -0.57
C ALA A 558 -38.12 5.78 -1.88
N LYS A 559 -38.07 6.87 -2.66
CA LYS A 559 -38.79 6.99 -3.93
C LYS A 559 -38.09 6.30 -5.11
N HIS A 560 -36.77 6.43 -5.21
CA HIS A 560 -36.01 6.04 -6.41
C HIS A 560 -35.04 4.88 -6.20
N GLY A 561 -34.72 4.57 -4.94
CA GLY A 561 -33.63 3.67 -4.55
C GLY A 561 -32.25 4.24 -4.85
N VAL A 562 -31.25 3.36 -4.90
CA VAL A 562 -29.85 3.69 -5.25
C VAL A 562 -29.30 2.70 -6.28
N ARG A 563 -28.35 3.16 -7.10
CA ARG A 563 -27.76 2.39 -8.20
C ARG A 563 -26.63 1.46 -7.75
N ASN A 564 -25.99 1.76 -6.63
CA ASN A 564 -24.80 1.06 -6.14
C ASN A 564 -25.04 0.56 -4.72
N SER A 565 -24.64 -0.68 -4.44
CA SER A 565 -24.86 -1.28 -3.12
C SER A 565 -23.94 -0.74 -2.02
N LEU A 566 -22.73 -0.32 -2.37
CA LEU A 566 -21.68 0.19 -1.48
C LEU A 566 -20.91 1.31 -2.19
N LEU A 567 -20.41 2.30 -1.44
CA LEU A 567 -19.92 3.56 -1.99
C LEU A 567 -18.55 4.00 -1.49
N ILE A 568 -18.26 3.90 -0.20
CA ILE A 568 -17.11 4.55 0.45
C ILE A 568 -16.18 3.49 1.04
N ALA A 569 -14.91 3.52 0.62
CA ALA A 569 -13.88 2.59 1.07
C ALA A 569 -12.48 3.24 1.01
N PRO A 570 -12.00 3.89 2.09
CA PRO A 570 -10.67 4.51 2.10
C PRO A 570 -9.55 3.47 1.98
N MET A 571 -8.97 3.39 0.79
CA MET A 571 -7.89 2.48 0.42
C MET A 571 -6.50 3.09 0.71
N PRO A 572 -5.41 2.29 0.66
CA PRO A 572 -4.06 2.81 0.61
C PRO A 572 -3.83 3.49 -0.75
N THR A 573 -3.27 4.69 -0.73
CA THR A 573 -3.04 5.51 -1.92
C THR A 573 -1.56 5.69 -2.23
N ALA A 574 -0.70 4.76 -1.81
CA ALA A 574 0.76 4.84 -1.91
C ALA A 574 1.30 5.39 -3.24
N SER A 575 0.80 4.91 -4.40
CA SER A 575 1.26 5.39 -5.71
C SER A 575 0.54 6.65 -6.17
N THR A 576 -0.78 6.72 -6.01
CA THR A 576 -1.61 7.83 -6.51
C THR A 576 -1.42 9.11 -5.70
N ALA A 577 -1.28 9.02 -4.38
CA ALA A 577 -0.93 10.15 -3.52
C ALA A 577 0.45 10.69 -3.83
N GLN A 578 1.41 9.81 -4.12
CA GLN A 578 2.71 10.26 -4.59
C GLN A 578 2.63 11.01 -5.92
N ILE A 579 1.82 10.53 -6.88
CA ILE A 579 1.62 11.22 -8.16
C ILE A 579 1.04 12.62 -7.94
N LEU A 580 0.02 12.76 -7.09
CA LEU A 580 -0.60 14.05 -6.79
C LEU A 580 0.24 14.93 -5.85
N GLY A 581 1.21 14.35 -5.15
CA GLY A 581 2.07 15.04 -4.19
C GLY A 581 1.47 15.21 -2.79
N ASN A 582 0.56 14.30 -2.41
CA ASN A 582 -0.15 14.29 -1.14
C ASN A 582 0.40 13.20 -0.20
N ASN A 583 0.09 13.31 1.10
CA ASN A 583 0.25 12.22 2.05
C ASN A 583 -0.78 11.10 1.79
N GLU A 584 -0.42 9.89 2.19
CA GLU A 584 -1.22 8.70 1.91
C GLU A 584 -2.55 8.70 2.70
N SER A 585 -3.64 8.48 1.96
CA SER A 585 -4.96 8.15 2.50
C SER A 585 -5.40 9.05 3.67
N ILE A 586 -5.78 8.41 4.77
CA ILE A 586 -6.19 8.96 6.07
C ILE A 586 -5.02 9.06 7.08
N GLU A 587 -3.78 8.78 6.66
CA GLU A 587 -2.64 8.65 7.58
C GLU A 587 -2.07 10.01 7.99
N PRO A 588 -1.55 10.14 9.22
CA PRO A 588 -0.63 11.21 9.58
C PRO A 588 0.70 11.08 8.81
N TYR A 589 1.52 12.14 8.82
CA TYR A 589 2.88 12.04 8.29
C TYR A 589 3.71 11.07 9.13
N THR A 590 4.32 10.09 8.47
CA THR A 590 5.20 9.11 9.14
C THR A 590 6.53 9.73 9.58
N SER A 591 7.00 10.75 8.85
CA SER A 591 8.20 11.52 9.14
C SER A 591 8.14 12.88 8.43
N ASN A 592 8.73 13.92 9.03
CA ASN A 592 8.90 15.21 8.33
C ASN A 592 10.13 15.26 7.43
N ILE A 593 11.06 14.29 7.54
CA ILE A 593 12.16 14.14 6.59
C ILE A 593 12.41 12.66 6.32
N TYR A 594 12.54 12.27 5.05
CA TYR A 594 12.83 10.90 4.70
C TYR A 594 13.76 10.81 3.48
N VAL A 595 14.56 9.76 3.46
CA VAL A 595 15.46 9.46 2.34
C VAL A 595 14.72 8.56 1.36
N ARG A 596 14.66 8.98 0.10
CA ARG A 596 14.05 8.23 -0.97
C ARG A 596 15.09 7.81 -2.00
N ARG A 597 15.15 6.52 -2.24
CA ARG A 597 15.98 5.93 -3.29
C ARG A 597 15.24 5.96 -4.62
N VAL A 598 15.84 6.59 -5.62
CA VAL A 598 15.46 6.47 -7.04
C VAL A 598 16.65 5.93 -7.82
N LEU A 599 16.47 5.62 -9.10
CA LEU A 599 17.52 5.03 -9.93
C LEU A 599 18.77 5.93 -10.03
N SER A 600 18.60 7.25 -9.97
CA SER A 600 19.67 8.24 -10.02
C SER A 600 20.34 8.53 -8.68
N GLY A 601 19.85 7.97 -7.56
CA GLY A 601 20.48 8.14 -6.24
C GLY A 601 19.50 8.20 -5.08
N GLU A 602 20.01 8.64 -3.92
CA GLU A 602 19.21 8.87 -2.72
C GLU A 602 18.92 10.37 -2.57
N PHE A 603 17.64 10.72 -2.44
CA PHE A 603 17.19 12.10 -2.29
C PHE A 603 16.55 12.28 -0.91
N ILE A 604 16.99 13.31 -0.20
CA ILE A 604 16.37 13.71 1.05
C ILE A 604 15.13 14.55 0.71
N ILE A 605 13.97 14.12 1.19
CA ILE A 605 12.70 14.80 0.99
C ILE A 605 12.25 15.32 2.35
N VAL A 606 12.02 16.63 2.41
CA VAL A 606 11.44 17.31 3.57
C VAL A 606 9.94 17.47 3.31
N ASN A 607 9.13 17.39 4.37
CA ASN A 607 7.72 17.75 4.32
C ASN A 607 7.59 19.18 3.74
N PRO A 608 6.95 19.36 2.58
CA PRO A 608 6.93 20.65 1.88
C PRO A 608 6.20 21.73 2.69
N HIS A 609 5.24 21.35 3.53
CA HIS A 609 4.52 22.27 4.39
C HIS A 609 5.43 22.80 5.51
N LEU A 610 6.11 21.90 6.23
CA LEU A 610 7.08 22.27 7.28
C LEU A 610 8.19 23.16 6.72
N LEU A 611 8.74 22.77 5.57
CA LEU A 611 9.82 23.50 4.93
C LEU A 611 9.41 24.95 4.62
N ARG A 612 8.23 25.16 4.02
CA ARG A 612 7.69 26.51 3.78
C ARG A 612 7.49 27.32 5.07
N ASP A 613 7.01 26.68 6.12
CA ASP A 613 6.80 27.34 7.41
C ASP A 613 8.11 27.76 8.08
N LEU A 614 9.14 26.92 8.03
CA LEU A 614 10.46 27.24 8.56
C LEU A 614 11.17 28.30 7.70
N THR A 615 11.09 28.21 6.37
CA THR A 615 11.67 29.21 5.46
C THR A 615 11.04 30.59 5.64
N SER A 616 9.70 30.68 5.68
CA SER A 616 8.99 31.96 5.85
C SER A 616 9.30 32.67 7.17
N ARG A 617 9.86 31.94 8.15
CA ARG A 617 10.28 32.46 9.45
C ARG A 617 11.78 32.66 9.59
N GLY A 618 12.55 32.41 8.53
CA GLY A 618 14.01 32.48 8.58
C GLY A 618 14.66 31.41 9.47
N LEU A 619 13.95 30.31 9.74
CA LEU A 619 14.43 29.21 10.59
C LEU A 619 15.09 28.07 9.80
N TRP A 620 14.92 28.06 8.47
CA TRP A 620 15.47 26.99 7.63
C TRP A 620 16.93 27.25 7.24
N ASP A 621 17.82 26.39 7.72
CA ASP A 621 19.22 26.33 7.35
C ASP A 621 19.73 24.87 7.34
N GLU A 622 20.99 24.68 6.94
CA GLU A 622 21.62 23.36 6.91
C GLU A 622 21.68 22.69 8.30
N ASP A 623 21.83 23.48 9.36
CA ASP A 623 21.86 22.98 10.73
C ASP A 623 20.47 22.48 11.15
N MET A 624 19.39 23.22 10.85
CA MET A 624 18.00 22.80 11.07
C MET A 624 17.69 21.49 10.35
N LYS A 625 18.12 21.33 9.10
CA LYS A 625 17.97 20.07 8.36
C LYS A 625 18.68 18.92 9.08
N ASN A 626 19.92 19.14 9.54
CA ASN A 626 20.70 18.14 10.27
C ASN A 626 20.10 17.81 11.65
N GLU A 627 19.56 18.81 12.36
CA GLU A 627 18.85 18.64 13.62
C GLU A 627 17.59 17.77 13.44
N ILE A 628 16.78 18.01 12.39
CA ILE A 628 15.61 17.18 12.05
C ILE A 628 16.03 15.76 11.67
N LEU A 629 17.11 15.59 10.89
CA LEU A 629 17.66 14.27 10.57
C LEU A 629 18.12 13.53 11.81
N ALA A 630 18.86 14.20 12.70
CA ALA A 630 19.33 13.65 13.98
C ALA A 630 18.17 13.20 14.86
N ASN A 631 17.03 13.89 14.78
CA ASN A 631 15.78 13.54 15.45
C ASN A 631 14.87 12.59 14.65
N PHE A 632 15.41 11.92 13.62
CA PHE A 632 14.70 10.95 12.77
C PHE A 632 13.41 11.51 12.14
N GLY A 633 13.42 12.80 11.78
CA GLY A 633 12.28 13.50 11.20
C GLY A 633 11.26 14.07 12.19
N SER A 634 11.53 13.95 13.49
CA SER A 634 10.81 14.68 14.52
C SER A 634 11.28 16.13 14.59
N VAL A 635 10.35 17.03 14.94
CA VAL A 635 10.63 18.44 15.25
C VAL A 635 10.48 18.77 16.74
N GLN A 636 10.10 17.79 17.58
CA GLN A 636 9.70 18.04 18.97
C GLN A 636 10.87 18.53 19.83
N ASN A 637 12.05 17.94 19.65
CA ASN A 637 13.25 18.22 20.46
C ASN A 637 14.16 19.29 19.83
N ILE A 638 13.61 20.18 19.02
CA ILE A 638 14.36 21.26 18.38
C ILE A 638 13.91 22.60 18.99
N GLU A 639 14.76 23.19 19.84
CA GLU A 639 14.44 24.40 20.60
C GLU A 639 14.08 25.60 19.71
N ARG A 640 14.74 25.71 18.54
CA ARG A 640 14.53 26.80 17.59
C ARG A 640 13.15 26.79 16.94
N ILE A 641 12.41 25.67 17.00
CA ILE A 641 11.07 25.55 16.41
C ILE A 641 10.02 25.95 17.47
N PRO A 642 9.14 26.93 17.18
CA PRO A 642 8.05 27.30 18.08
C PRO A 642 7.09 26.13 18.39
N ASP A 643 6.57 26.07 19.61
CA ASP A 643 5.76 24.94 20.06
C ASP A 643 4.50 24.70 19.24
N TYR A 644 3.85 25.76 18.76
CA TYR A 644 2.67 25.60 17.90
C TYR A 644 2.99 24.93 16.56
N LEU A 645 4.23 25.05 16.03
CA LEU A 645 4.68 24.28 14.86
C LEU A 645 5.03 22.85 15.25
N LYS A 646 5.60 22.63 16.44
CA LYS A 646 5.85 21.27 16.94
C LYS A 646 4.55 20.49 17.03
N GLU A 647 3.49 21.08 17.58
CA GLU A 647 2.16 20.48 17.65
C GLU A 647 1.59 20.16 16.26
N LEU A 648 1.73 21.09 15.31
CA LEU A 648 1.22 20.91 13.95
C LEU A 648 1.95 19.79 13.19
N TYR A 649 3.26 19.64 13.40
CA TYR A 649 4.14 18.72 12.67
C TYR A 649 4.54 17.47 13.47
N LYS A 650 3.71 17.06 14.45
CA LYS A 650 3.84 15.75 15.08
C LYS A 650 3.78 14.64 14.01
N THR A 651 4.72 13.71 14.11
CA THR A 651 4.74 12.50 13.31
C THR A 651 3.76 11.47 13.86
N VAL A 652 3.41 10.46 13.07
CA VAL A 652 2.54 9.35 13.50
C VAL A 652 3.03 8.62 14.76
N TRP A 653 4.34 8.68 15.03
CA TRP A 653 4.98 8.06 16.20
C TRP A 653 4.78 8.86 17.48
N GLU A 654 4.39 10.12 17.36
CA GLU A 654 4.20 11.07 18.46
C GLU A 654 2.71 11.32 18.73
N ILE A 655 1.84 10.94 17.77
CA ILE A 655 0.40 11.01 17.93
C ILE A 655 -0.10 9.76 18.67
N PRO A 656 -0.89 9.90 19.74
CA PRO A 656 -1.48 8.77 20.43
C PRO A 656 -2.36 7.92 19.47
N GLN A 657 -2.07 6.63 19.34
CA GLN A 657 -2.82 5.75 18.41
C GLN A 657 -4.32 5.64 18.76
N LYS A 658 -4.69 5.90 20.02
CA LYS A 658 -6.09 6.01 20.43
C LYS A 658 -6.84 7.09 19.63
N VAL A 659 -6.21 8.25 19.40
CA VAL A 659 -6.80 9.35 18.60
C VAL A 659 -7.03 8.89 17.16
N ILE A 660 -6.08 8.16 16.58
CA ILE A 660 -6.21 7.59 15.23
C ILE A 660 -7.40 6.64 15.15
N LEU A 661 -7.56 5.76 16.14
CA LEU A 661 -8.68 4.80 16.23
C LEU A 661 -10.01 5.52 16.47
N GLU A 662 -10.06 6.57 17.29
CA GLU A 662 -11.25 7.39 17.50
C GLU A 662 -11.70 8.07 16.20
N MET A 663 -10.79 8.75 15.51
CA MET A 663 -11.11 9.40 14.23
C MET A 663 -11.52 8.38 13.15
N ALA A 664 -10.96 7.17 13.19
CA ALA A 664 -11.36 6.07 12.33
C ALA A 664 -12.79 5.58 12.64
N ALA A 665 -13.17 5.50 13.92
CA ALA A 665 -14.52 5.14 14.34
C ALA A 665 -15.54 6.23 13.95
N ASP A 666 -15.20 7.51 14.19
CA ASP A 666 -16.04 8.66 13.84
C ASP A 666 -16.38 8.68 12.35
N ARG A 667 -15.36 8.55 11.48
CA ARG A 667 -15.60 8.47 10.03
C ARG A 667 -16.28 7.17 9.62
N GLY A 668 -16.09 6.09 10.39
CA GLY A 668 -16.66 4.77 10.14
C GLY A 668 -18.19 4.77 10.02
N ALA A 669 -18.86 5.68 10.71
CA ALA A 669 -20.30 5.92 10.59
C ALA A 669 -20.75 6.37 9.19
N PHE A 670 -19.84 6.88 8.36
CA PHE A 670 -20.10 7.32 6.99
C PHE A 670 -19.34 6.48 5.95
N VAL A 671 -18.80 5.32 6.36
CA VAL A 671 -18.06 4.38 5.51
C VAL A 671 -18.82 3.04 5.49
N ASP A 672 -19.53 2.78 4.40
CA ASP A 672 -20.36 1.58 4.23
C ASP A 672 -19.56 0.29 3.98
N GLN A 673 -18.32 0.42 3.49
CA GLN A 673 -17.34 -0.67 3.45
C GLN A 673 -16.45 -0.68 4.71
N SER A 674 -15.14 -0.49 4.60
CA SER A 674 -14.20 -0.30 5.71
C SER A 674 -13.08 0.65 5.29
N GLN A 675 -11.97 0.70 6.04
CA GLN A 675 -10.83 1.57 5.79
C GLN A 675 -9.51 0.84 6.09
N SER A 676 -8.49 1.06 5.26
CA SER A 676 -7.15 0.50 5.47
C SER A 676 -6.42 1.24 6.59
N LEU A 677 -6.53 0.72 7.82
CA LEU A 677 -6.03 1.42 9.00
C LEU A 677 -4.69 0.86 9.50
N ASN A 678 -3.57 1.47 9.11
CA ASN A 678 -2.28 1.13 9.71
C ASN A 678 -2.18 1.68 11.14
N VAL A 679 -1.51 0.92 12.00
CA VAL A 679 -1.21 1.33 13.37
C VAL A 679 0.30 1.43 13.55
N HIS A 680 0.75 2.49 14.20
CA HIS A 680 2.16 2.78 14.43
C HIS A 680 2.47 2.75 15.93
N ILE A 681 3.24 1.76 16.38
CA ILE A 681 3.69 1.66 17.78
C ILE A 681 5.19 1.47 17.78
N GLY A 682 5.92 2.48 18.25
CA GLY A 682 7.39 2.46 18.29
C GLY A 682 7.92 1.24 19.03
N ASP A 683 7.51 1.10 20.30
CA ASP A 683 7.87 -0.02 21.18
C ASP A 683 6.63 -0.85 21.51
N PRO A 684 6.31 -1.87 20.69
CA PRO A 684 5.12 -2.70 20.90
C PRO A 684 5.31 -3.60 22.12
N THR A 685 4.36 -3.55 23.04
CA THR A 685 4.25 -4.51 24.15
C THR A 685 2.91 -5.23 24.04
N THR A 686 2.81 -6.41 24.66
CA THR A 686 1.55 -7.17 24.75
C THR A 686 0.42 -6.31 25.29
N GLU A 687 0.67 -5.52 26.32
CA GLU A 687 -0.31 -4.62 26.95
C GLU A 687 -0.78 -3.51 25.99
N LYS A 688 0.17 -2.80 25.34
CA LYS A 688 -0.16 -1.73 24.38
C LYS A 688 -0.96 -2.26 23.20
N LEU A 689 -0.54 -3.38 22.62
CA LEU A 689 -1.26 -4.00 21.50
C LEU A 689 -2.63 -4.53 21.93
N THR A 690 -2.73 -5.14 23.10
CA THR A 690 -4.00 -5.64 23.65
C THR A 690 -4.97 -4.48 23.84
N SER A 691 -4.58 -3.45 24.59
CA SER A 691 -5.44 -2.28 24.85
C SER A 691 -5.91 -1.61 23.56
N MET A 692 -5.01 -1.45 22.58
CA MET A 692 -5.33 -0.87 21.28
C MET A 692 -6.33 -1.72 20.47
N HIS A 693 -6.11 -3.02 20.33
CA HIS A 693 -7.05 -3.88 19.59
C HIS A 693 -8.41 -3.95 20.26
N PHE A 694 -8.45 -4.05 21.59
CA PHE A 694 -9.71 -4.02 22.33
C PHE A 694 -10.42 -2.67 22.22
N PHE A 695 -9.66 -1.57 22.18
CA PHE A 695 -10.23 -0.25 21.92
C PHE A 695 -10.86 -0.16 20.52
N GLY A 696 -10.15 -0.62 19.48
CA GLY A 696 -10.65 -0.64 18.11
C GLY A 696 -11.92 -1.48 17.96
N TRP A 697 -11.93 -2.68 18.55
CA TRP A 697 -13.10 -3.56 18.60
C TRP A 697 -14.27 -2.89 19.33
N LYS A 698 -14.09 -2.44 20.58
CA LYS A 698 -15.16 -1.80 21.36
C LYS A 698 -15.70 -0.51 20.74
N SER A 699 -14.87 0.19 19.95
CA SER A 699 -15.29 1.37 19.18
C SER A 699 -16.11 1.02 17.94
N GLY A 700 -16.27 -0.27 17.63
CA GLY A 700 -17.04 -0.76 16.49
C GLY A 700 -16.26 -0.80 15.18
N LEU A 701 -14.94 -0.65 15.15
CA LEU A 701 -14.22 -0.68 13.87
C LEU A 701 -14.49 -1.98 13.09
N LYS A 702 -14.59 -1.91 11.76
CA LYS A 702 -14.68 -3.11 10.91
C LYS A 702 -13.28 -3.70 10.70
N THR A 703 -12.34 -2.85 10.31
CA THR A 703 -10.90 -3.15 10.29
C THR A 703 -10.25 -2.48 11.49
N GLY A 704 -9.81 -3.29 12.46
CA GLY A 704 -9.07 -2.81 13.62
C GLY A 704 -7.61 -2.50 13.32
N MET A 705 -7.00 -3.25 12.39
CA MET A 705 -5.63 -3.05 11.98
C MET A 705 -5.37 -3.63 10.59
N TYR A 706 -4.79 -2.84 9.70
CA TYR A 706 -4.16 -3.27 8.46
C TYR A 706 -2.74 -3.78 8.77
N TYR A 707 -1.70 -2.93 8.71
CA TYR A 707 -0.37 -3.28 9.22
C TYR A 707 -0.11 -2.71 10.60
N LEU A 708 0.59 -3.50 11.43
CA LEU A 708 1.38 -2.97 12.53
C LEU A 708 2.72 -2.46 12.00
N ARG A 709 3.03 -1.19 12.25
CA ARG A 709 4.31 -0.55 11.96
C ARG A 709 5.04 -0.30 13.27
N THR A 710 6.28 -0.77 13.36
CA THR A 710 7.13 -0.64 14.55
C THR A 710 8.41 0.12 14.20
N LYS A 711 9.08 0.69 15.21
CA LYS A 711 10.43 1.22 15.03
C LYS A 711 11.46 0.09 15.20
N PRO A 712 12.59 0.11 14.47
CA PRO A 712 13.68 -0.83 14.74
C PRO A 712 14.19 -0.69 16.17
N ALA A 713 14.54 -1.82 16.82
CA ALA A 713 15.04 -1.84 18.20
C ALA A 713 16.39 -1.09 18.39
N ALA A 714 17.12 -0.84 17.29
CA ALA A 714 18.33 -0.04 17.30
C ALA A 714 18.24 1.05 16.24
N ASN A 715 18.59 2.28 16.62
CA ASN A 715 18.66 3.40 15.69
C ASN A 715 19.77 3.16 14.66
N PRO A 716 19.49 3.30 13.35
CA PRO A 716 20.53 3.20 12.35
C PRO A 716 21.59 4.30 12.57
N ILE A 717 22.86 3.93 12.41
CA ILE A 717 23.98 4.89 12.45
C ILE A 717 23.78 5.88 11.29
N GLN A 718 23.55 7.15 11.63
CA GLN A 718 23.39 8.21 10.64
C GLN A 718 24.77 8.66 10.15
N PHE A 719 25.19 8.18 8.99
CA PHE A 719 26.47 8.54 8.36
C PHE A 719 26.44 9.94 7.70
N THR A 720 25.25 10.53 7.53
CA THR A 720 25.04 11.82 6.83
C THR A 720 25.04 13.03 7.75
N VAL A 721 25.09 12.84 9.07
CA VAL A 721 25.03 13.93 10.05
C VAL A 721 26.42 14.15 10.64
N ASP A 722 26.98 15.36 10.45
CA ASP A 722 28.22 15.76 11.08
C ASP A 722 27.98 16.02 12.57
N LYS A 723 28.31 15.02 13.39
CA LYS A 723 28.11 15.05 14.85
C LYS A 723 28.89 16.16 15.54
N SER A 724 29.99 16.65 14.94
CA SER A 724 30.81 17.72 15.54
C SER A 724 30.06 19.06 15.60
N LYS A 725 29.14 19.31 14.67
CA LYS A 725 28.32 20.53 14.63
C LYS A 725 27.15 20.51 15.62
N LEU A 726 26.71 19.32 16.04
CA LEU A 726 25.65 19.17 17.04
C LEU A 726 26.16 19.34 18.48
N GLN A 727 27.46 19.12 18.73
CA GLN A 727 28.07 19.18 20.07
C GLN A 727 28.49 20.58 20.53
N ASN A 728 28.57 21.57 19.63
CA ASN A 728 29.12 22.90 19.93
C ASN A 728 28.14 23.90 20.59
N ARG A 729 27.02 23.45 21.16
CA ARG A 729 26.07 24.33 21.88
C ARG A 729 26.10 24.21 23.40
N ASP A 730 26.69 23.16 23.97
CA ASP A 730 26.76 22.96 25.43
C ASP A 730 27.97 23.65 26.11
N SER A 731 28.82 24.36 25.36
CA SER A 731 30.07 24.95 25.87
C SER A 731 30.05 26.47 26.08
N VAL A 732 28.88 27.12 26.07
CA VAL A 732 28.75 28.57 26.36
C VAL A 732 27.74 28.83 27.48
N SER A 733 27.92 28.18 28.62
CA SER A 733 27.41 28.66 29.90
C SER A 733 28.24 28.07 31.03
N ASN A 734 29.34 28.73 31.38
CA ASN A 734 29.97 28.72 32.71
C ASN A 734 31.31 29.49 32.65
N VAL A 735 31.24 30.81 32.85
CA VAL A 735 32.38 31.61 33.32
C VAL A 735 31.88 32.48 34.46
N SER A 736 32.69 32.60 35.51
CA SER A 736 32.46 33.07 36.90
C SER A 736 31.98 31.94 37.83
N ASP A 737 32.61 31.59 38.95
CA ASP A 737 33.64 32.27 39.76
C ASP A 737 34.40 31.27 40.66
N ALA A 738 35.65 31.65 41.03
CA ALA A 738 36.44 31.29 42.23
C ALA A 738 36.77 29.79 42.55
N SER A 739 37.89 29.37 43.15
CA SER A 739 39.20 29.93 43.52
C SER A 739 40.05 28.75 44.07
N THR A 740 41.34 28.75 43.71
CA THR A 740 42.53 28.05 44.26
C THR A 740 42.47 27.23 45.57
N SER A 741 43.04 25.99 45.56
CA SER A 741 44.16 25.57 46.45
C SER A 741 44.73 24.14 46.18
N VAL A 742 46.05 24.09 45.89
CA VAL A 742 47.12 23.14 46.35
C VAL A 742 46.94 21.62 46.11
N VAL A 743 47.62 20.93 45.16
CA VAL A 743 49.05 20.50 44.99
C VAL A 743 49.48 19.25 45.80
N ASN A 744 49.80 18.17 45.05
CA ASN A 744 50.78 17.06 45.24
C ASN A 744 50.64 16.08 46.44
N SER A 745 51.01 14.79 46.40
CA SER A 745 51.65 13.87 45.43
C SER A 745 51.65 12.44 46.03
N THR A 746 51.33 11.42 45.21
CA THR A 746 51.93 10.06 44.99
C THR A 746 52.84 9.37 46.07
N PRO A 747 53.24 8.08 45.90
CA PRO A 747 52.53 6.83 45.57
C PRO A 747 52.99 5.61 46.43
N THR A 748 52.23 4.51 46.57
CA THR A 748 52.88 3.17 46.65
C THR A 748 51.98 1.99 46.22
N GLN A 749 52.69 1.01 45.65
CA GLN A 749 52.37 -0.23 44.96
C GLN A 749 51.40 -1.25 45.61
N SER A 750 50.85 -2.06 44.70
CA SER A 750 50.00 -3.27 44.80
C SER A 750 50.57 -4.43 45.65
N PRO A 751 49.78 -5.52 45.83
CA PRO A 751 49.88 -6.66 44.90
C PRO A 751 48.55 -7.38 44.53
N ASN A 752 48.47 -7.80 43.26
CA ASN A 752 48.06 -9.12 42.69
C ASN A 752 46.97 -9.98 43.41
N GLN A 753 46.03 -10.68 42.73
CA GLN A 753 46.16 -11.50 41.52
C GLN A 753 44.79 -11.99 40.96
N ASP A 754 44.75 -12.26 39.64
CA ASP A 754 43.97 -13.26 38.86
C ASP A 754 42.43 -13.16 38.69
N SER A 755 41.81 -13.48 37.54
CA SER A 755 42.26 -14.17 36.29
C SER A 755 41.41 -13.83 35.05
N ASP A 756 42.02 -14.05 33.89
CA ASP A 756 41.71 -13.55 32.53
C ASP A 756 40.75 -14.44 31.70
N ASP A 757 39.63 -14.92 32.27
CA ASP A 757 38.74 -15.91 31.61
C ASP A 757 37.41 -15.37 31.04
N ASP A 758 37.14 -14.06 31.17
CA ASP A 758 35.87 -13.45 30.74
C ASP A 758 35.93 -12.63 29.44
N ALA A 759 37.13 -12.47 28.85
CA ALA A 759 37.32 -11.72 27.61
C ALA A 759 37.02 -12.56 26.35
N GLU A 760 37.17 -13.89 26.41
CA GLU A 760 36.94 -14.76 25.25
C GLU A 760 35.46 -15.16 25.07
N LYS A 761 34.68 -15.25 26.17
CA LYS A 761 33.22 -15.50 26.12
C LYS A 761 32.43 -14.31 25.56
N ARG A 762 32.89 -13.07 25.75
CA ARG A 762 32.25 -11.88 25.14
C ARG A 762 32.55 -11.71 23.65
N LYS A 763 33.65 -12.29 23.14
CA LYS A 763 33.98 -12.24 21.70
C LYS A 763 33.20 -13.26 20.86
N GLN A 764 32.72 -14.35 21.45
CA GLN A 764 31.94 -15.37 20.74
C GLN A 764 30.44 -15.07 20.63
N LEU A 765 29.89 -14.17 21.45
CA LEU A 765 28.47 -13.79 21.44
C LEU A 765 28.11 -12.59 20.54
N SER A 766 29.10 -11.90 19.94
CA SER A 766 28.86 -10.76 19.02
C SER A 766 28.70 -11.14 17.54
N THR A 767 28.84 -12.42 17.19
CA THR A 767 28.84 -12.90 15.79
C THR A 767 27.51 -13.54 15.34
N GLN A 768 26.45 -13.46 16.14
CA GLN A 768 25.14 -14.09 15.87
C GLN A 768 23.96 -13.11 15.69
N ALA A 769 24.19 -11.88 15.22
CA ALA A 769 23.13 -11.05 14.65
C ALA A 769 23.15 -11.15 13.11
N ARG A 770 22.27 -11.99 12.54
CA ARG A 770 22.11 -12.14 11.08
C ARG A 770 20.75 -11.62 10.62
N GLY A 771 20.70 -10.35 10.23
CA GLY A 771 19.87 -9.88 9.12
C GLY A 771 20.73 -9.80 7.85
N ASN A 772 20.17 -10.11 6.68
CA ASN A 772 20.79 -10.07 5.34
C ASN A 772 21.75 -11.20 4.91
N GLN A 773 21.44 -12.46 5.24
CA GLN A 773 22.11 -13.62 4.60
C GLN A 773 21.93 -13.68 3.07
N ARG A 774 20.82 -13.13 2.53
CA ARG A 774 20.51 -13.16 1.08
C ARG A 774 21.41 -12.20 0.27
N GLU A 775 21.76 -11.05 0.84
CA GLU A 775 22.69 -10.09 0.23
C GLU A 775 24.14 -10.55 0.39
N LEU A 776 24.51 -11.14 1.53
CA LEU A 776 25.83 -11.75 1.72
C LEU A 776 26.06 -12.93 0.78
N ALA A 777 25.02 -13.75 0.51
CA ALA A 777 25.10 -14.82 -0.48
C ALA A 777 25.20 -14.28 -1.92
N ARG A 778 24.45 -13.23 -2.27
CA ARG A 778 24.57 -12.55 -3.56
C ARG A 778 25.93 -11.88 -3.73
N ALA A 779 26.45 -11.18 -2.73
CA ALA A 779 27.76 -10.54 -2.77
C ALA A 779 28.89 -11.56 -2.84
N LYS A 780 28.78 -12.71 -2.14
CA LYS A 780 29.73 -13.82 -2.27
C LYS A 780 29.69 -14.45 -3.65
N ASN A 781 28.50 -14.68 -4.22
CA ASN A 781 28.37 -15.19 -5.59
C ASN A 781 28.88 -14.18 -6.63
N LEU A 782 28.60 -12.88 -6.46
CA LEU A 782 29.10 -11.83 -7.34
C LEU A 782 30.62 -11.72 -7.28
N LYS A 783 31.23 -11.76 -6.09
CA LYS A 783 32.70 -11.81 -5.93
C LYS A 783 33.31 -13.07 -6.54
N LYS A 784 32.62 -14.21 -6.48
CA LYS A 784 33.05 -15.47 -7.11
C LYS A 784 32.95 -15.42 -8.64
N THR A 785 31.90 -14.80 -9.18
CA THR A 785 31.71 -14.57 -10.62
C THR A 785 32.70 -13.55 -11.18
N VAL A 786 32.97 -12.47 -10.44
CA VAL A 786 33.97 -11.44 -10.82
C VAL A 786 35.40 -12.01 -10.78
N LYS A 787 35.76 -12.81 -9.76
CA LYS A 787 37.04 -13.52 -9.75
C LYS A 787 37.18 -14.54 -10.88
N LYS A 788 36.10 -15.24 -11.24
CA LYS A 788 36.08 -16.20 -12.35
C LYS A 788 36.21 -15.49 -13.70
N ALA A 789 35.52 -14.37 -13.90
CA ALA A 789 35.60 -13.55 -15.10
C ALA A 789 37.00 -12.91 -15.27
N ALA A 790 37.62 -12.45 -14.17
CA ALA A 790 38.99 -11.93 -14.18
C ALA A 790 40.02 -13.01 -14.51
N SER A 791 39.90 -14.24 -13.94
CA SER A 791 40.82 -15.33 -14.28
C SER A 791 40.62 -15.87 -15.70
N GLU A 792 39.38 -15.83 -16.22
CA GLU A 792 39.08 -16.19 -17.61
C GLU A 792 39.62 -15.15 -18.59
N GLN A 793 39.58 -13.84 -18.27
CA GLN A 793 40.19 -12.79 -19.07
C GLN A 793 41.72 -12.91 -19.18
N ASP A 794 42.42 -13.19 -18.07
CA ASP A 794 43.88 -13.41 -18.11
C ASP A 794 44.25 -14.70 -18.86
N SER A 795 43.46 -15.77 -18.72
CA SER A 795 43.69 -17.04 -19.43
C SER A 795 43.37 -17.01 -20.94
N ASN A 796 42.78 -15.90 -21.42
CA ASN A 796 42.38 -15.71 -22.82
C ASN A 796 43.27 -14.71 -23.56
N LYS A 797 44.25 -14.10 -22.88
CA LYS A 797 45.18 -13.14 -23.45
C LYS A 797 46.09 -13.83 -24.48
N GLY A 798 46.13 -13.33 -25.71
CA GLY A 798 46.97 -13.87 -26.80
C GLY A 798 46.40 -15.04 -27.61
N LEU A 799 45.19 -15.53 -27.32
CA LEU A 799 44.56 -16.64 -28.05
C LEU A 799 43.48 -16.16 -29.02
N SER A 800 43.47 -16.70 -30.24
CA SER A 800 42.41 -16.47 -31.24
C SER A 800 41.08 -17.14 -30.83
N LEU A 801 39.96 -16.70 -31.41
CA LEU A 801 38.63 -17.24 -31.09
C LEU A 801 38.52 -18.75 -31.38
N GLU A 802 39.16 -19.23 -32.45
CA GLU A 802 39.19 -20.65 -32.79
C GLU A 802 40.03 -21.47 -31.78
N GLN A 803 41.16 -20.94 -31.33
CA GLN A 803 42.00 -21.58 -30.32
C GLN A 803 41.29 -21.70 -28.96
N ARG A 804 40.47 -20.70 -28.59
CA ARG A 804 39.64 -20.75 -27.37
C ARG A 804 38.57 -21.83 -27.46
N LYS A 805 37.88 -21.94 -28.60
CA LYS A 805 36.85 -22.95 -28.84
C LYS A 805 37.42 -24.38 -28.84
N ALA A 806 38.59 -24.58 -29.45
CA ALA A 806 39.28 -25.88 -29.45
C ALA A 806 39.65 -26.34 -28.03
N ARG A 807 40.25 -25.43 -27.23
CA ARG A 807 40.63 -25.70 -25.84
C ARG A 807 39.43 -26.04 -24.95
N ASP A 808 38.32 -25.33 -25.13
CA ASP A 808 37.11 -25.56 -24.33
C ASP A 808 36.41 -26.88 -24.72
N ALA A 809 36.47 -27.26 -26.00
CA ALA A 809 36.00 -28.57 -26.47
C ALA A 809 36.85 -29.73 -25.91
N GLU A 810 38.16 -29.56 -25.80
CA GLU A 810 39.08 -30.55 -25.23
C GLU A 810 38.87 -30.74 -23.72
N ARG A 811 38.69 -29.64 -22.97
CA ARG A 811 38.32 -29.68 -21.54
C ARG A 811 36.96 -30.34 -21.28
N MET A 812 36.02 -30.20 -22.22
CA MET A 812 34.72 -30.88 -22.13
C MET A 812 34.86 -32.38 -22.37
N ARG A 813 35.72 -32.80 -23.30
CA ARG A 813 36.05 -34.23 -23.52
C ARG A 813 36.74 -34.84 -22.29
N GLU A 814 37.72 -34.16 -21.70
CA GLU A 814 38.38 -34.62 -20.46
C GLU A 814 37.40 -34.76 -19.28
N LYS A 815 36.46 -33.81 -19.13
CA LYS A 815 35.44 -33.88 -18.09
C LYS A 815 34.46 -35.03 -18.30
N GLN A 816 34.12 -35.35 -19.55
CA GLN A 816 33.28 -36.51 -19.85
C GLN A 816 34.02 -37.83 -19.58
N LEU A 817 35.32 -37.91 -19.91
CA LEU A 817 36.18 -39.06 -19.59
C LEU A 817 36.31 -39.29 -18.08
N LYS A 818 36.54 -38.22 -17.28
CA LYS A 818 36.59 -38.31 -15.82
C LYS A 818 35.26 -38.70 -15.18
N LYS A 819 34.14 -38.37 -15.83
CA LYS A 819 32.80 -38.75 -15.35
C LYS A 819 32.44 -40.21 -15.68
N GLN A 820 33.07 -40.79 -16.70
CA GLN A 820 32.91 -42.20 -17.07
C GLN A 820 33.77 -43.16 -16.23
N GLN A 821 34.83 -42.67 -15.58
CA GLN A 821 35.77 -43.51 -14.80
C GLN A 821 35.45 -43.63 -13.29
N GLY A 822 34.32 -43.09 -12.81
CA GLY A 822 33.72 -43.39 -11.50
C GLY A 822 34.67 -43.60 -10.29
N GLU A 823 35.13 -42.52 -9.64
CA GLU A 823 35.76 -42.60 -8.31
C GLU A 823 34.83 -42.10 -7.19
N PRO A 824 34.76 -42.79 -6.03
CA PRO A 824 33.87 -42.43 -4.92
C PRO A 824 34.51 -41.37 -3.99
N ALA A 825 33.79 -40.28 -3.71
CA ALA A 825 34.26 -39.24 -2.78
C ALA A 825 33.94 -39.60 -1.30
N ASP A 826 35.05 -39.80 -0.59
CA ASP A 826 35.31 -39.87 0.86
C ASP A 826 34.34 -39.15 1.82
N LYS A 827 33.88 -39.89 2.85
CA LYS A 827 32.88 -39.54 3.86
C LYS A 827 33.47 -38.97 5.17
N SER A 828 34.62 -38.29 5.15
CA SER A 828 35.35 -37.94 6.39
C SER A 828 35.46 -36.44 6.76
N LYS A 829 34.70 -35.52 6.15
CA LYS A 829 34.82 -34.06 6.46
C LYS A 829 33.51 -33.31 6.77
N GLN A 830 32.59 -33.94 7.51
CA GLN A 830 31.43 -33.23 8.11
C GLN A 830 31.27 -33.48 9.61
N ALA A 831 32.39 -33.61 10.32
CA ALA A 831 32.47 -33.43 11.76
C ALA A 831 33.45 -32.29 12.04
N ALA A 832 32.94 -31.05 11.91
CA ALA A 832 33.45 -29.78 12.45
C ALA A 832 33.00 -28.62 11.55
N ARG A 833 31.77 -28.12 11.77
CA ARG A 833 31.41 -26.70 11.64
C ARG A 833 29.96 -26.43 12.02
#